data_AF-A0A844AIM5-F1
#
_entry.id   AF-A0A844AIM5-F1
#
_cell.length_a   1.000
_cell.length_b   1.000
_cell.length_c   1.000
_cell.angle_alpha   90.00
_cell.angle_beta   90.00
_cell.angle_gamma   90.00
#
_symmetry.space_group_name_H-M   'P 1'
#
loop_
_entity.id
_entity.type
_entity.pdbx_description
1 polymer ?
#
loop_
_entity_poly.entity_id
_entity_poly.type
_entity_poly.pdbx_seq_one_letter_code
_entity_poly.pdbx_strand_id
1 'polypeptide(L)'
;MVARISCFVMSGGIGSRLWPLSREDNPKQFHDLAGNGSMLVRTVLRLRARPAGDTPVNLIASERHAERVRADMANIDLAGGRAIFEPIGRNTAAAVAVAALETLLVHGDGLVLVVPSDHEISTDEQFWDTVEKGVPAAEAGRLVIFGIPPGQPETGYGYIEAMGEGDVRDVARFVEKPDLETAKAYVAAGTFFWNAGIFLFRAETMRAAFRKHQPEIWKTTERAFAAAASEVSGTYLPLGLYSAIPSVSIDYAIMEHASGIAMVPASFRWSDLGSWQSLLDVSRTEASGNVVIGDVVAIDCEHSYLRSQGRLLSVIGLKDIAIVATADATFVAPVDKSQDVKRIVEQLEKSGRLETKFTPAHDRVLLPGAWRQRVAHWLFEETLPLWSTAGVDEHHGGFHEALSFEAAPLIRPKRMRTMARQVYAFSVAKLRGWDGDADRLIAHGIEFMQRGRTKRGGWARVLHVDGTIADGCEDAYDHACVLLALAYAYQAGNPDALRLGQETFAFLDTHLEDERLTGFLETSDGTELRRTDPHMHLLEAFLAWHTATGERGYLRRAARIIDLFRSHFFDVESWTLGEYFDDAWRPAAGEQGQWTEPGHHFEWASLLVEFVAKSRQTDLIPFARKLYASAIANGLNRSTGLAYGAVSRSALPLDLISRSWPQAEAIKAAIALEGTGGPDLKPEIEARVAHLFRWHIDPAPLGMWIDRIDEKGRVVATEVPASIFYHLVTALMQYLDKTEGAVIFYQLPACSQSIPAAEPAAAFSKATA
;
A
#
# COMPACT_ATOMS: atom_id res chain seq x y z
N MET A 1 -13.64 -47.12 16.64
CA MET A 1 -12.74 -45.95 16.59
C MET A 1 -13.58 -44.76 16.17
N VAL A 2 -13.46 -43.62 16.86
CA VAL A 2 -14.11 -42.38 16.43
C VAL A 2 -13.49 -41.94 15.11
N ALA A 3 -14.31 -41.61 14.10
CA ALA A 3 -13.82 -41.24 12.77
C ALA A 3 -12.97 -39.97 12.83
N ARG A 4 -11.88 -39.93 12.05
CA ARG A 4 -11.09 -38.71 11.81
C ARG A 4 -11.92 -37.73 10.98
N ILE A 5 -11.89 -36.45 11.34
CA ILE A 5 -12.50 -35.37 10.56
C ILE A 5 -11.41 -34.34 10.24
N SER A 6 -11.08 -34.19 8.97
CA SER A 6 -10.16 -33.14 8.51
C SER A 6 -10.91 -31.82 8.39
N CYS A 7 -10.56 -30.86 9.23
CA CYS A 7 -11.23 -29.57 9.29
C CYS A 7 -10.52 -28.55 8.40
N PHE A 8 -11.28 -27.73 7.69
CA PHE A 8 -10.78 -26.65 6.84
C PHE A 8 -11.48 -25.35 7.20
N VAL A 9 -10.70 -24.35 7.59
CA VAL A 9 -11.17 -23.02 7.94
C VAL A 9 -10.98 -22.09 6.73
N MET A 10 -12.07 -21.56 6.19
CA MET A 10 -12.03 -20.62 5.06
C MET A 10 -11.83 -19.18 5.55
N SER A 11 -10.72 -18.56 5.15
CA SER A 11 -10.25 -17.24 5.59
C SER A 11 -9.88 -16.32 4.42
N GLY A 12 -10.81 -16.18 3.46
CA GLY A 12 -10.62 -15.37 2.24
C GLY A 12 -11.49 -14.11 2.13
N GLY A 13 -12.47 -13.92 3.01
CA GLY A 13 -13.38 -12.77 2.94
C GLY A 13 -12.77 -11.49 3.48
N ILE A 14 -13.08 -10.32 2.88
CA ILE A 14 -12.65 -9.01 3.38
C ILE A 14 -13.55 -8.54 4.55
N GLY A 15 -14.86 -8.78 4.43
CA GLY A 15 -15.85 -8.32 5.42
C GLY A 15 -16.19 -6.84 5.33
N SER A 16 -16.18 -6.24 4.13
CA SER A 16 -16.35 -4.80 3.85
C SER A 16 -17.55 -4.09 4.54
N ARG A 17 -18.54 -4.85 5.01
CA ARG A 17 -19.68 -4.36 5.79
C ARG A 17 -19.31 -3.82 7.19
N LEU A 18 -18.08 -4.02 7.63
CA LEU A 18 -17.56 -3.49 8.91
C LEU A 18 -16.49 -2.42 8.70
N TRP A 19 -16.45 -1.77 7.54
CA TRP A 19 -15.64 -0.57 7.33
C TRP A 19 -16.08 0.52 8.33
N PRO A 20 -15.15 1.26 8.99
CA PRO A 20 -13.72 1.44 8.70
C PRO A 20 -12.78 0.45 9.41
N LEU A 21 -13.34 -0.50 10.15
CA LEU A 21 -12.57 -1.47 10.92
C LEU A 21 -11.99 -2.57 10.03
N SER A 22 -12.85 -3.23 9.24
CA SER A 22 -12.43 -4.25 8.27
C SER A 22 -11.90 -3.60 7.00
N ARG A 23 -10.72 -4.03 6.56
CA ARG A 23 -10.07 -3.58 5.33
C ARG A 23 -9.50 -4.77 4.58
N GLU A 24 -9.08 -4.55 3.34
CA GLU A 24 -8.51 -5.63 2.53
C GLU A 24 -7.33 -6.32 3.24
N ASP A 25 -6.42 -5.56 3.86
CA ASP A 25 -5.22 -6.07 4.56
C ASP A 25 -5.46 -6.59 5.98
N ASN A 26 -6.51 -6.14 6.64
CA ASN A 26 -6.94 -6.60 7.95
C ASN A 26 -8.45 -6.91 7.94
N PRO A 27 -8.83 -8.02 7.28
CA PRO A 27 -10.23 -8.40 7.13
C PRO A 27 -10.90 -8.80 8.44
N LYS A 28 -12.23 -8.87 8.40
CA LYS A 28 -13.13 -9.12 9.54
C LYS A 28 -12.65 -10.22 10.50
N GLN A 29 -12.19 -11.37 9.98
CA GLN A 29 -11.82 -12.52 10.79
C GLN A 29 -10.62 -12.30 11.73
N PHE A 30 -9.80 -11.28 11.47
CA PHE A 30 -8.66 -10.93 12.34
C PHE A 30 -9.01 -9.98 13.48
N HIS A 31 -10.24 -9.45 13.50
CA HIS A 31 -10.70 -8.52 14.53
C HIS A 31 -11.28 -9.26 15.72
N ASP A 32 -11.06 -8.69 16.90
CA ASP A 32 -11.85 -9.03 18.09
C ASP A 32 -13.13 -8.20 18.07
N LEU A 33 -14.23 -8.87 17.76
CA LEU A 33 -15.56 -8.29 17.67
C LEU A 33 -16.47 -8.65 18.85
N ALA A 34 -16.15 -9.72 19.58
CA ALA A 34 -16.97 -10.24 20.67
C ALA A 34 -16.24 -10.23 22.04
N GLY A 35 -15.02 -9.68 22.10
CA GLY A 35 -14.22 -9.46 23.31
C GLY A 35 -13.38 -10.65 23.77
N ASN A 36 -13.14 -11.64 22.91
CA ASN A 36 -12.46 -12.90 23.26
C ASN A 36 -11.40 -13.32 22.21
N GLY A 37 -10.77 -12.35 21.55
CA GLY A 37 -9.76 -12.58 20.51
C GLY A 37 -10.32 -12.68 19.09
N SER A 38 -9.43 -12.86 18.10
CA SER A 38 -9.80 -12.87 16.68
C SER A 38 -10.76 -14.01 16.34
N MET A 39 -11.70 -13.76 15.43
CA MET A 39 -12.69 -14.76 15.02
C MET A 39 -12.04 -16.01 14.41
N LEU A 40 -10.94 -15.83 13.68
CA LEU A 40 -10.15 -16.92 13.12
C LEU A 40 -9.61 -17.84 14.23
N VAL A 41 -8.92 -17.26 15.22
CA VAL A 41 -8.35 -18.02 16.35
C VAL A 41 -9.45 -18.76 17.10
N ARG A 42 -10.57 -18.10 17.38
CA ARG A 42 -11.71 -18.73 18.07
C ARG A 42 -12.30 -19.90 17.29
N THR A 43 -12.38 -19.79 15.97
CA THR A 43 -12.83 -20.89 15.10
C THR A 43 -11.86 -22.06 15.14
N VAL A 44 -10.55 -21.81 15.10
CA VAL A 44 -9.55 -22.88 15.23
C VAL A 44 -9.63 -23.56 16.59
N LEU A 45 -9.72 -22.80 17.68
CA LEU A 45 -9.85 -23.35 19.04
C LEU A 45 -11.11 -24.20 19.19
N ARG A 46 -12.25 -23.75 18.64
CA ARG A 46 -13.49 -24.53 18.60
C ARG A 46 -13.30 -25.87 17.90
N LEU A 47 -12.60 -25.88 16.76
CA LEU A 47 -12.31 -27.12 16.04
C LEU A 47 -11.35 -28.05 16.82
N ARG A 48 -10.48 -27.50 17.67
CA ARG A 48 -9.60 -28.29 18.54
C ARG A 48 -10.30 -28.81 19.80
N ALA A 49 -11.48 -28.28 20.15
CA ALA A 49 -12.26 -28.69 21.31
C ALA A 49 -13.07 -29.98 21.12
N ARG A 50 -12.87 -30.73 20.02
CA ARG A 50 -13.59 -31.99 19.78
C ARG A 50 -13.29 -32.98 20.92
N PRO A 51 -14.30 -33.55 21.60
CA PRO A 51 -14.06 -34.41 22.77
C PRO A 51 -13.26 -35.68 22.48
N ALA A 52 -13.42 -36.26 21.29
CA ALA A 52 -12.73 -37.48 20.88
C ALA A 52 -12.51 -37.53 19.37
N GLY A 53 -11.47 -38.25 18.93
CA GLY A 53 -11.14 -38.44 17.52
C GLY A 53 -10.11 -37.43 17.00
N ASP A 54 -9.39 -37.85 15.96
CA ASP A 54 -8.36 -37.03 15.33
C ASP A 54 -8.99 -35.91 14.49
N THR A 55 -8.49 -34.69 14.65
CA THR A 55 -9.09 -33.47 14.07
C THR A 55 -8.00 -32.51 13.57
N PRO A 56 -7.30 -32.84 12.47
CA PRO A 56 -6.35 -31.92 11.83
C PRO A 56 -7.07 -30.66 11.35
N VAL A 57 -6.56 -29.49 11.71
CA VAL A 57 -7.15 -28.19 11.34
C VAL A 57 -6.29 -27.49 10.29
N ASN A 58 -6.80 -27.42 9.07
CA ASN A 58 -6.17 -26.74 7.96
C ASN A 58 -6.79 -25.36 7.77
N LEU A 59 -5.99 -24.40 7.32
CA LEU A 59 -6.46 -23.05 7.01
C LEU A 59 -6.34 -22.82 5.51
N ILE A 60 -7.42 -22.38 4.86
CA ILE A 60 -7.38 -21.90 3.48
C ILE A 60 -7.52 -20.38 3.56
N ALA A 61 -6.43 -19.66 3.35
CA ALA A 61 -6.34 -18.22 3.58
C ALA A 61 -5.70 -17.50 2.39
N SER A 62 -5.92 -16.20 2.26
CA SER A 62 -5.19 -15.43 1.25
C SER A 62 -3.70 -15.37 1.58
N GLU A 63 -2.84 -15.54 0.56
CA GLU A 63 -1.39 -15.39 0.65
C GLU A 63 -0.98 -14.03 1.23
N ARG A 64 -1.74 -12.98 0.93
CA ARG A 64 -1.53 -11.62 1.46
C ARG A 64 -1.58 -11.55 3.00
N HIS A 65 -2.16 -12.55 3.65
CA HIS A 65 -2.30 -12.64 5.11
C HIS A 65 -1.40 -13.71 5.73
N ALA A 66 -0.47 -14.30 4.97
CA ALA A 66 0.35 -15.43 5.44
C ALA A 66 1.10 -15.11 6.74
N GLU A 67 1.70 -13.91 6.85
CA GLU A 67 2.40 -13.49 8.06
C GLU A 67 1.45 -13.35 9.25
N ARG A 68 0.26 -12.77 9.04
CA ARG A 68 -0.73 -12.59 10.10
C ARG A 68 -1.28 -13.93 10.59
N VAL A 69 -1.64 -14.82 9.66
CA VAL A 69 -2.09 -16.18 9.99
C VAL A 69 -1.00 -16.93 10.77
N ARG A 70 0.26 -16.83 10.34
CA ARG A 70 1.39 -17.44 11.06
C ARG A 70 1.52 -16.89 12.48
N ALA A 71 1.39 -15.58 12.66
CA ALA A 71 1.46 -14.93 13.97
C ALA A 71 0.31 -15.39 14.89
N ASP A 72 -0.93 -15.36 14.39
CA ASP A 72 -2.12 -15.77 15.15
C ASP A 72 -2.07 -17.26 15.53
N MET A 73 -1.50 -18.12 14.68
CA MET A 73 -1.43 -19.58 14.89
C MET A 73 -0.18 -20.06 15.64
N ALA A 74 0.79 -19.18 15.94
CA ALA A 74 2.11 -19.58 16.44
C ALA A 74 2.09 -20.44 17.72
N ASN A 75 1.06 -20.28 18.56
CA ASN A 75 0.91 -20.99 19.84
C ASN A 75 -0.30 -21.95 19.86
N ILE A 76 -0.81 -22.34 18.69
CA ILE A 76 -1.98 -23.21 18.56
C ILE A 76 -1.57 -24.51 17.87
N ASP A 77 -1.79 -25.64 18.54
CA ASP A 77 -1.59 -26.95 17.93
C ASP A 77 -2.72 -27.24 16.92
N LEU A 78 -2.35 -27.39 15.64
CA LEU A 78 -3.27 -27.70 14.54
C LEU A 78 -3.48 -29.22 14.32
N ALA A 79 -2.96 -30.09 15.19
CA ALA A 79 -3.00 -31.55 15.06
C ALA A 79 -2.56 -32.07 13.69
N GLY A 80 -1.42 -31.56 13.20
CA GLY A 80 -0.87 -31.94 11.90
C GLY A 80 -1.55 -31.29 10.70
N GLY A 81 -2.53 -30.40 10.92
CA GLY A 81 -3.03 -29.51 9.88
C GLY A 81 -2.06 -28.38 9.54
N ARG A 82 -2.29 -27.72 8.40
CA ARG A 82 -1.41 -26.67 7.86
C ARG A 82 -2.19 -25.53 7.19
N ALA A 83 -1.51 -24.42 6.94
CA ALA A 83 -2.04 -23.34 6.11
C ALA A 83 -1.81 -23.62 4.62
N ILE A 84 -2.81 -23.31 3.81
CA ILE A 84 -2.82 -23.33 2.35
C ILE A 84 -3.20 -21.92 1.89
N PHE A 85 -2.31 -21.30 1.14
CA PHE A 85 -2.39 -19.90 0.75
C PHE A 85 -2.86 -19.73 -0.69
N GLU A 86 -3.99 -19.03 -0.83
CA GLU A 86 -4.58 -18.63 -2.11
C GLU A 86 -3.96 -17.30 -2.58
N PRO A 87 -3.36 -17.24 -3.78
CA PRO A 87 -2.72 -16.02 -4.28
C PRO A 87 -3.73 -14.94 -4.68
N ILE A 88 -4.98 -15.33 -4.93
CA ILE A 88 -6.11 -14.46 -5.24
C ILE A 88 -7.42 -15.13 -4.81
N GLY A 89 -8.39 -14.36 -4.30
CA GLY A 89 -9.69 -14.89 -3.91
C GLY A 89 -10.50 -15.42 -5.09
N ARG A 90 -11.01 -16.66 -4.98
CA ARG A 90 -11.88 -17.32 -5.99
C ARG A 90 -13.20 -17.84 -5.41
N ASN A 91 -13.65 -17.22 -4.32
CA ASN A 91 -14.87 -17.59 -3.59
C ASN A 91 -14.80 -19.03 -3.04
N THR A 92 -15.87 -19.53 -2.41
CA THR A 92 -15.81 -20.74 -1.57
C THR A 92 -15.71 -22.06 -2.32
N ALA A 93 -16.13 -22.14 -3.60
CA ALA A 93 -16.05 -23.40 -4.35
C ALA A 93 -14.59 -23.85 -4.57
N ALA A 94 -13.69 -22.92 -4.87
CA ALA A 94 -12.27 -23.22 -5.06
C ALA A 94 -11.63 -23.74 -3.75
N ALA A 95 -11.92 -23.08 -2.62
CA ALA A 95 -11.45 -23.50 -1.30
C ALA A 95 -11.96 -24.90 -0.92
N VAL A 96 -13.23 -25.21 -1.17
CA VAL A 96 -13.80 -26.54 -0.89
C VAL A 96 -13.17 -27.62 -1.79
N ALA A 97 -12.87 -27.30 -3.05
CA ALA A 97 -12.15 -28.21 -3.94
C ALA A 97 -10.71 -28.47 -3.45
N VAL A 98 -10.00 -27.44 -2.98
CA VAL A 98 -8.68 -27.57 -2.34
C VAL A 98 -8.77 -28.46 -1.09
N ALA A 99 -9.78 -28.26 -0.24
CA ALA A 99 -10.00 -29.09 0.95
C ALA A 99 -10.17 -30.58 0.61
N ALA A 100 -11.00 -30.89 -0.39
CA ALA A 100 -11.18 -32.26 -0.85
C ALA A 100 -9.89 -32.86 -1.42
N LEU A 101 -9.12 -32.11 -2.22
CA LEU A 101 -7.84 -32.54 -2.78
C LEU A 101 -6.79 -32.82 -1.70
N GLU A 102 -6.65 -31.91 -0.73
CA GLU A 102 -5.73 -32.07 0.41
C GLU A 102 -6.08 -33.32 1.22
N THR A 103 -7.36 -33.53 1.54
CA THR A 103 -7.79 -34.74 2.27
C THR A 103 -7.52 -36.00 1.47
N LEU A 104 -7.83 -36.02 0.16
CA LEU A 104 -7.54 -37.18 -0.70
C LEU A 104 -6.05 -37.50 -0.75
N LEU A 105 -5.20 -36.47 -0.80
CA LEU A 105 -3.75 -36.63 -0.86
C LEU A 105 -3.17 -37.17 0.47
N VAL A 106 -3.59 -36.60 1.60
CA VAL A 106 -2.95 -36.87 2.90
C VAL A 106 -3.63 -38.01 3.67
N HIS A 107 -4.94 -38.17 3.51
CA HIS A 107 -5.76 -39.07 4.32
C HIS A 107 -6.65 -40.01 3.50
N GLY A 108 -6.59 -39.98 2.16
CA GLY A 108 -7.49 -40.74 1.30
C GLY A 108 -8.93 -40.24 1.39
N ASP A 109 -9.89 -41.15 1.24
CA ASP A 109 -11.32 -40.80 1.32
C ASP A 109 -11.79 -40.66 2.78
N GLY A 110 -11.41 -39.55 3.41
CA GLY A 110 -11.80 -39.16 4.77
C GLY A 110 -12.97 -38.19 4.82
N LEU A 111 -13.50 -37.98 6.04
CA LEU A 111 -14.48 -36.93 6.31
C LEU A 111 -13.81 -35.56 6.34
N VAL A 112 -14.45 -34.60 5.70
CA VAL A 112 -14.02 -33.21 5.58
C VAL A 112 -15.09 -32.32 6.19
N LEU A 113 -14.69 -31.47 7.13
CA LEU A 113 -15.54 -30.43 7.71
C LEU A 113 -15.02 -29.07 7.26
N VAL A 114 -15.80 -28.33 6.48
CA VAL A 114 -15.45 -26.98 6.04
C VAL A 114 -16.25 -25.96 6.86
N VAL A 115 -15.56 -24.98 7.45
CA VAL A 115 -16.17 -23.93 8.27
C VAL A 115 -15.71 -22.52 7.84
N PRO A 116 -16.57 -21.50 7.94
CA PRO A 116 -16.16 -20.10 7.80
C PRO A 116 -15.33 -19.63 9.01
N SER A 117 -14.36 -18.76 8.77
CA SER A 117 -13.51 -18.18 9.85
C SER A 117 -14.16 -17.02 10.62
N ASP A 118 -15.25 -16.48 10.11
CA ASP A 118 -15.82 -15.19 10.53
C ASP A 118 -17.25 -15.31 11.08
N HIS A 119 -17.62 -16.47 11.61
CA HIS A 119 -18.89 -16.69 12.29
C HIS A 119 -18.73 -16.70 13.82
N GLU A 120 -19.72 -16.14 14.52
CA GLU A 120 -19.86 -16.26 15.97
C GLU A 120 -20.72 -17.48 16.31
N ILE A 121 -20.18 -18.38 17.13
CA ILE A 121 -20.89 -19.57 17.62
C ILE A 121 -20.71 -19.65 19.13
N SER A 122 -21.82 -19.81 19.85
CA SER A 122 -21.87 -19.61 21.31
C SER A 122 -21.18 -20.68 22.15
N THR A 123 -21.14 -21.93 21.68
CA THR A 123 -20.73 -23.08 22.51
C THR A 123 -20.05 -24.15 21.67
N ASP A 124 -18.82 -24.50 22.03
CA ASP A 124 -18.01 -25.49 21.29
C ASP A 124 -18.57 -26.91 21.44
N GLU A 125 -19.13 -27.24 22.61
CA GLU A 125 -19.80 -28.52 22.87
C GLU A 125 -21.02 -28.72 21.96
N GLN A 126 -21.92 -27.74 21.92
CA GLN A 126 -23.11 -27.78 21.05
C GLN A 126 -22.74 -27.82 19.56
N PHE A 127 -21.65 -27.14 19.18
CA PHE A 127 -21.10 -27.21 17.83
C PHE A 127 -20.70 -28.64 17.48
N TRP A 128 -19.90 -29.30 18.32
CA TRP A 128 -19.46 -30.67 18.07
C TRP A 128 -20.60 -31.69 18.16
N ASP A 129 -21.52 -31.57 19.11
CA ASP A 129 -22.73 -32.41 19.17
C ASP A 129 -23.55 -32.32 17.88
N THR A 130 -23.65 -31.12 17.30
CA THR A 130 -24.32 -30.92 16.01
C THR A 130 -23.55 -31.59 14.88
N VAL A 131 -22.22 -31.41 14.81
CA VAL A 131 -21.39 -32.01 13.74
C VAL A 131 -21.43 -33.54 13.80
N GLU A 132 -21.34 -34.13 14.99
CA GLU A 132 -21.32 -35.59 15.20
C GLU A 132 -22.64 -36.26 14.76
N LYS A 133 -23.79 -35.58 14.91
CA LYS A 133 -25.07 -36.06 14.39
C LYS A 133 -25.08 -36.19 12.86
N GLY A 134 -24.28 -35.38 12.16
CA GLY A 134 -24.13 -35.43 10.70
C GLY A 134 -23.20 -36.52 10.20
N VAL A 135 -22.30 -37.04 11.05
CA VAL A 135 -21.26 -38.00 10.65
C VAL A 135 -21.83 -39.26 9.97
N PRO A 136 -22.86 -39.95 10.52
CA PRO A 136 -23.42 -41.13 9.87
C PRO A 136 -23.96 -40.87 8.45
N ALA A 137 -24.57 -39.70 8.23
CA ALA A 137 -25.08 -39.31 6.92
C ALA A 137 -23.94 -39.02 5.92
N ALA A 138 -22.89 -38.34 6.37
CA ALA A 138 -21.70 -38.08 5.56
C ALA A 138 -20.97 -39.38 5.21
N GLU A 139 -20.82 -40.30 6.17
CA GLU A 139 -20.24 -41.64 5.93
C GLU A 139 -21.04 -42.46 4.93
N ALA A 140 -22.37 -42.31 4.91
CA ALA A 140 -23.26 -42.88 3.90
C ALA A 140 -23.19 -42.18 2.53
N GLY A 141 -22.25 -41.25 2.33
CA GLY A 141 -21.98 -40.59 1.07
C GLY A 141 -22.87 -39.38 0.77
N ARG A 142 -23.57 -38.84 1.77
CA ARG A 142 -24.38 -37.62 1.63
C ARG A 142 -23.53 -36.35 1.83
N LEU A 143 -23.96 -35.25 1.22
CA LEU A 143 -23.45 -33.92 1.54
C LEU A 143 -24.25 -33.37 2.72
N VAL A 144 -23.62 -33.10 3.85
CA VAL A 144 -24.30 -32.63 5.06
C VAL A 144 -24.11 -31.13 5.23
N ILE A 145 -25.20 -30.42 5.48
CA ILE A 145 -25.25 -28.99 5.78
C ILE A 145 -25.90 -28.75 7.15
N PHE A 146 -25.65 -27.59 7.74
CA PHE A 146 -26.14 -27.25 9.07
C PHE A 146 -27.10 -26.06 9.01
N GLY A 147 -28.33 -26.28 9.49
CA GLY A 147 -29.43 -25.32 9.40
C GLY A 147 -29.68 -24.60 10.72
N ILE A 148 -29.68 -23.26 10.71
CA ILE A 148 -30.06 -22.44 11.87
C ILE A 148 -31.57 -22.13 11.80
N PRO A 149 -32.35 -22.36 12.86
CA PRO A 149 -33.75 -21.92 12.89
C PRO A 149 -33.85 -20.41 12.70
N PRO A 150 -34.64 -19.91 11.72
CA PRO A 150 -34.68 -18.50 11.40
C PRO A 150 -35.49 -17.74 12.46
N GLY A 151 -34.88 -16.72 13.05
CA GLY A 151 -35.57 -15.83 14.00
C GLY A 151 -36.28 -14.65 13.33
N GLN A 152 -35.92 -14.32 12.08
CA GLN A 152 -36.41 -13.16 11.34
C GLN A 152 -36.31 -13.38 9.82
N PRO A 153 -36.99 -12.58 8.98
CA PRO A 153 -36.88 -12.68 7.52
C PRO A 153 -35.60 -11.98 7.02
N GLU A 154 -34.47 -12.69 7.09
CA GLU A 154 -33.18 -12.18 6.60
C GLU A 154 -33.05 -12.37 5.08
N THR A 155 -32.59 -11.37 4.35
CA THR A 155 -32.42 -11.45 2.87
C THR A 155 -30.97 -11.73 2.47
N GLY A 156 -30.03 -11.56 3.41
CA GLY A 156 -28.60 -11.82 3.20
C GLY A 156 -28.19 -13.29 3.31
N TYR A 157 -29.06 -14.19 3.76
CA TYR A 157 -28.75 -15.60 4.01
C TYR A 157 -29.36 -16.54 2.96
N GLY A 158 -28.73 -17.71 2.79
CA GLY A 158 -29.33 -18.84 2.11
C GLY A 158 -30.36 -19.54 3.00
N TYR A 159 -31.43 -20.04 2.39
CA TYR A 159 -32.53 -20.76 3.03
C TYR A 159 -32.57 -22.21 2.56
N ILE A 160 -32.77 -23.12 3.50
CA ILE A 160 -32.83 -24.57 3.31
C ILE A 160 -34.23 -25.04 3.68
N GLU A 161 -34.99 -25.57 2.73
CA GLU A 161 -36.24 -26.26 3.03
C GLU A 161 -35.94 -27.70 3.41
N ALA A 162 -36.26 -28.08 4.64
CA ALA A 162 -35.98 -29.42 5.16
C ALA A 162 -37.29 -30.20 5.40
N MET A 163 -37.26 -31.47 5.03
CA MET A 163 -38.37 -32.41 5.15
C MET A 163 -38.09 -33.47 6.21
N GLY A 164 -39.14 -33.86 6.93
CA GLY A 164 -39.08 -34.89 7.97
C GLY A 164 -38.69 -34.38 9.36
N GLU A 165 -38.66 -35.30 10.32
CA GLU A 165 -38.31 -35.07 11.72
C GLU A 165 -37.03 -35.83 12.09
N GLY A 166 -36.40 -35.45 13.20
CA GLY A 166 -35.17 -36.07 13.71
C GLY A 166 -33.92 -35.19 13.58
N ASP A 167 -32.78 -35.78 13.94
CA ASP A 167 -31.46 -35.13 13.96
C ASP A 167 -30.89 -34.88 12.56
N VAL A 168 -31.27 -35.67 11.57
CA VAL A 168 -30.87 -35.53 10.16
C VAL A 168 -32.12 -35.48 9.30
N ARG A 169 -32.26 -34.45 8.48
CA ARG A 169 -33.42 -34.19 7.62
C ARG A 169 -33.01 -34.17 6.15
N ASP A 170 -33.95 -34.48 5.28
CA ASP A 170 -33.73 -34.40 3.82
C ASP A 170 -33.96 -32.97 3.34
N VAL A 171 -33.08 -32.46 2.48
CA VAL A 171 -33.23 -31.14 1.88
C VAL A 171 -34.11 -31.23 0.64
N ALA A 172 -35.26 -30.55 0.66
CA ALA A 172 -36.16 -30.44 -0.50
C ALA A 172 -35.63 -29.45 -1.54
N ARG A 173 -35.18 -28.28 -1.06
CA ARG A 173 -34.52 -27.27 -1.90
C ARG A 173 -33.62 -26.35 -1.09
N PHE A 174 -32.68 -25.76 -1.80
CA PHE A 174 -31.82 -24.69 -1.33
C PHE A 174 -32.13 -23.42 -2.12
N VAL A 175 -32.19 -22.27 -1.46
CA VAL A 175 -32.45 -20.97 -2.10
C VAL A 175 -31.52 -19.91 -1.52
N GLU A 176 -30.59 -19.39 -2.31
CA GLU A 176 -29.67 -18.33 -1.88
C GLU A 176 -30.33 -16.94 -1.96
N LYS A 177 -30.32 -16.18 -0.84
CA LYS A 177 -30.66 -14.75 -0.76
C LYS A 177 -32.02 -14.36 -1.38
N PRO A 178 -33.14 -14.84 -0.82
CA PRO A 178 -34.47 -14.48 -1.29
C PRO A 178 -34.78 -12.99 -1.07
N ASP A 179 -35.78 -12.48 -1.80
CA ASP A 179 -36.37 -11.18 -1.48
C ASP A 179 -37.10 -11.21 -0.13
N LEU A 180 -37.42 -10.03 0.43
CA LEU A 180 -38.01 -9.91 1.77
C LEU A 180 -39.38 -10.60 1.90
N GLU A 181 -40.22 -10.56 0.86
CA GLU A 181 -41.54 -11.19 0.90
C GLU A 181 -41.42 -12.72 0.90
N THR A 182 -40.51 -13.23 0.08
CA THR A 182 -40.14 -14.64 0.06
C THR A 182 -39.54 -15.10 1.40
N ALA A 183 -38.64 -14.31 2.00
CA ALA A 183 -38.06 -14.60 3.32
C ALA A 183 -39.14 -14.66 4.43
N LYS A 184 -40.11 -13.73 4.42
CA LYS A 184 -41.26 -13.77 5.34
C LYS A 184 -42.07 -15.05 5.18
N ALA A 185 -42.34 -15.47 3.95
CA ALA A 185 -43.06 -16.71 3.67
C ALA A 185 -42.30 -17.94 4.20
N TYR A 186 -40.97 -17.96 4.05
CA TYR A 186 -40.12 -19.05 4.55
C TYR A 186 -40.14 -19.16 6.08
N VAL A 187 -40.03 -18.02 6.79
CA VAL A 187 -40.13 -17.99 8.26
C VAL A 187 -41.52 -18.46 8.71
N ALA A 188 -42.57 -17.99 8.05
CA ALA A 188 -43.95 -18.38 8.38
C ALA A 188 -44.25 -19.87 8.13
N ALA A 189 -43.60 -20.48 7.13
CA ALA A 189 -43.76 -21.90 6.81
C ALA A 189 -43.19 -22.83 7.89
N GLY A 190 -42.17 -22.39 8.64
CA GLY A 190 -41.55 -23.18 9.72
C GLY A 190 -40.75 -24.41 9.26
N THR A 191 -40.70 -24.69 7.96
CA THR A 191 -39.92 -25.78 7.33
C THR A 191 -38.55 -25.33 6.84
N PHE A 192 -38.24 -24.04 6.98
CA PHE A 192 -37.01 -23.45 6.47
C PHE A 192 -35.98 -23.15 7.57
N PHE A 193 -34.71 -23.27 7.20
CA PHE A 193 -33.54 -22.99 8.03
C PHE A 193 -32.57 -22.07 7.29
N TRP A 194 -31.84 -21.22 8.00
CA TRP A 194 -30.71 -20.50 7.41
C TRP A 194 -29.51 -21.42 7.21
N ASN A 195 -28.82 -21.26 6.08
CA ASN A 195 -27.56 -21.93 5.82
C ASN A 195 -26.44 -21.33 6.68
N ALA A 196 -25.82 -22.15 7.55
CA ALA A 196 -24.71 -21.72 8.39
C ALA A 196 -23.37 -21.62 7.63
N GLY A 197 -23.32 -22.02 6.35
CA GLY A 197 -22.09 -22.06 5.55
C GLY A 197 -21.08 -23.10 6.02
N ILE A 198 -21.53 -24.10 6.79
CA ILE A 198 -20.74 -25.21 7.30
C ILE A 198 -21.13 -26.48 6.54
N PHE A 199 -20.14 -27.25 6.11
CA PHE A 199 -20.34 -28.43 5.27
C PHE A 199 -19.56 -29.63 5.81
N LEU A 200 -20.20 -30.80 5.87
CA LEU A 200 -19.57 -32.07 6.24
C LEU A 200 -19.79 -33.10 5.12
N PHE A 201 -18.73 -33.71 4.61
CA PHE A 201 -18.82 -34.66 3.50
C PHE A 201 -17.60 -35.59 3.45
N ARG A 202 -17.71 -36.71 2.71
CA ARG A 202 -16.54 -37.48 2.27
C ARG A 202 -15.84 -36.79 1.11
N ALA A 203 -14.50 -36.80 1.11
CA ALA A 203 -13.72 -36.15 0.07
C ALA A 203 -14.05 -36.67 -1.34
N GLU A 204 -14.30 -37.98 -1.48
CA GLU A 204 -14.74 -38.58 -2.75
C GLU A 204 -16.14 -38.15 -3.18
N THR A 205 -17.08 -38.01 -2.24
CA THR A 205 -18.43 -37.51 -2.53
C THR A 205 -18.37 -36.09 -3.10
N MET A 206 -17.57 -35.21 -2.49
CA MET A 206 -17.41 -33.84 -2.98
C MET A 206 -16.70 -33.79 -4.34
N ARG A 207 -15.66 -34.61 -4.54
CA ARG A 207 -15.01 -34.77 -5.85
C ARG A 207 -16.01 -35.20 -6.93
N ALA A 208 -16.87 -36.17 -6.62
CA ALA A 208 -17.90 -36.63 -7.55
C ALA A 208 -18.92 -35.53 -7.87
N ALA A 209 -19.33 -34.75 -6.86
CA ALA A 209 -20.21 -33.60 -7.05
C ALA A 209 -19.59 -32.55 -7.96
N PHE A 210 -18.33 -32.15 -7.73
CA PHE A 210 -17.62 -31.22 -8.62
C PHE A 210 -17.47 -31.77 -10.03
N ARG A 211 -17.05 -33.02 -10.21
CA ARG A 211 -16.91 -33.62 -11.56
C ARG A 211 -18.22 -33.66 -12.33
N LYS A 212 -19.36 -33.77 -11.64
CA LYS A 212 -20.69 -33.79 -12.26
C LYS A 212 -21.20 -32.38 -12.59
N HIS A 213 -21.07 -31.43 -11.67
CA HIS A 213 -21.74 -30.14 -11.76
C HIS A 213 -20.80 -29.00 -12.18
N GLN A 214 -19.51 -29.07 -11.86
CA GLN A 214 -18.50 -28.03 -12.08
C GLN A 214 -17.13 -28.63 -12.43
N PRO A 215 -17.02 -29.40 -13.53
CA PRO A 215 -15.80 -30.15 -13.88
C PRO A 215 -14.58 -29.24 -14.12
N GLU A 216 -14.79 -28.04 -14.65
CA GLU A 216 -13.72 -27.07 -14.88
C GLU A 216 -13.11 -26.55 -13.58
N ILE A 217 -13.91 -26.26 -12.56
CA ILE A 217 -13.41 -25.89 -11.22
C ILE A 217 -12.52 -27.02 -10.69
N TRP A 218 -13.00 -28.28 -10.70
CA TRP A 218 -12.19 -29.41 -10.22
C TRP A 218 -10.84 -29.52 -10.95
N LYS A 219 -10.87 -29.54 -12.29
CA LYS A 219 -9.68 -29.76 -13.13
C LYS A 219 -8.64 -28.64 -12.97
N THR A 220 -9.10 -27.39 -12.92
CA THR A 220 -8.22 -26.23 -12.73
C THR A 220 -7.62 -26.19 -11.32
N THR A 221 -8.42 -26.46 -10.28
CA THR A 221 -7.92 -26.56 -8.90
C THR A 221 -6.93 -27.70 -8.74
N GLU A 222 -7.20 -28.89 -9.30
CA GLU A 222 -6.30 -30.04 -9.27
C GLU A 222 -4.93 -29.72 -9.91
N ARG A 223 -4.93 -29.01 -11.04
CA ARG A 223 -3.69 -28.55 -11.70
C ARG A 223 -2.92 -27.53 -10.84
N ALA A 224 -3.61 -26.54 -10.27
CA ALA A 224 -2.98 -25.53 -9.43
C ALA A 224 -2.40 -26.16 -8.15
N PHE A 225 -3.16 -27.06 -7.52
CA PHE A 225 -2.78 -27.76 -6.31
C PHE A 225 -1.58 -28.70 -6.53
N ALA A 226 -1.54 -29.42 -7.66
CA ALA A 226 -0.39 -30.28 -8.01
C ALA A 226 0.92 -29.49 -8.24
N ALA A 227 0.83 -28.20 -8.59
CA ALA A 227 1.96 -27.31 -8.80
C ALA A 227 2.26 -26.42 -7.58
N ALA A 228 1.61 -26.67 -6.44
CA ALA A 228 1.79 -25.89 -5.23
C ALA A 228 3.20 -26.05 -4.64
N ALA A 229 3.75 -24.97 -4.10
CA ALA A 229 5.00 -25.00 -3.36
C ALA A 229 4.70 -25.24 -1.87
N SER A 230 5.26 -26.32 -1.29
CA SER A 230 5.20 -26.54 0.16
C SER A 230 6.45 -25.98 0.83
N GLU A 231 6.24 -25.06 1.77
CA GLU A 231 7.27 -24.48 2.63
C GLU A 231 6.96 -24.80 4.10
N VAL A 232 7.89 -24.45 5.01
CA VAL A 232 7.69 -24.60 6.45
C VAL A 232 6.49 -23.77 6.95
N SER A 233 6.22 -22.63 6.31
CA SER A 233 5.13 -21.71 6.65
C SER A 233 3.76 -22.14 6.12
N GLY A 234 3.68 -23.04 5.14
CA GLY A 234 2.43 -23.45 4.52
C GLY A 234 2.59 -23.89 3.07
N THR A 235 1.47 -24.15 2.40
CA THR A 235 1.41 -24.50 0.98
C THR A 235 0.94 -23.31 0.16
N TYR A 236 1.69 -22.90 -0.85
CA TYR A 236 1.40 -21.72 -1.68
C TYR A 236 0.91 -22.16 -3.05
N LEU A 237 -0.29 -21.72 -3.42
CA LEU A 237 -0.90 -22.04 -4.72
C LEU A 237 -0.37 -21.06 -5.79
N PRO A 238 0.03 -21.52 -6.98
CA PRO A 238 0.66 -20.66 -7.97
C PRO A 238 -0.34 -19.72 -8.65
N LEU A 239 -0.10 -18.41 -8.59
CA LEU A 239 -0.97 -17.36 -9.13
C LEU A 239 -1.41 -17.62 -10.58
N GLY A 240 -0.47 -17.99 -11.46
CA GLY A 240 -0.74 -18.20 -12.88
C GLY A 240 -1.74 -19.34 -13.16
N LEU A 241 -1.80 -20.36 -12.30
CA LEU A 241 -2.76 -21.46 -12.46
C LEU A 241 -4.03 -21.23 -11.64
N TYR A 242 -3.90 -20.74 -10.42
CA TYR A 242 -5.04 -20.50 -9.52
C TYR A 242 -5.99 -19.42 -10.04
N SER A 243 -5.46 -18.41 -10.74
CA SER A 243 -6.26 -17.35 -11.36
C SER A 243 -7.17 -17.82 -12.50
N ALA A 244 -6.97 -19.03 -13.04
CA ALA A 244 -7.84 -19.61 -14.05
C ALA A 244 -9.11 -20.25 -13.46
N ILE A 245 -9.18 -20.44 -12.14
CA ILE A 245 -10.34 -21.07 -11.49
C ILE A 245 -11.54 -20.09 -11.56
N PRO A 246 -12.72 -20.55 -12.00
CA PRO A 246 -13.95 -19.76 -11.93
C PRO A 246 -14.27 -19.32 -10.50
N SER A 247 -14.58 -18.04 -10.30
CA SER A 247 -14.89 -17.49 -8.98
C SER A 247 -16.37 -17.63 -8.65
N VAL A 248 -16.76 -18.73 -8.00
CA VAL A 248 -18.16 -19.09 -7.68
C VAL A 248 -18.26 -19.60 -6.24
N SER A 249 -19.36 -19.33 -5.53
CA SER A 249 -19.57 -19.91 -4.19
C SER A 249 -19.93 -21.40 -4.29
N ILE A 250 -19.62 -22.17 -3.25
CA ILE A 250 -19.98 -23.58 -3.17
C ILE A 250 -21.50 -23.81 -3.24
N ASP A 251 -22.28 -22.85 -2.71
CA ASP A 251 -23.73 -22.91 -2.68
C ASP A 251 -24.32 -22.94 -4.09
N TYR A 252 -23.92 -21.98 -4.94
CA TYR A 252 -24.30 -21.95 -6.36
C TYR A 252 -23.64 -23.07 -7.17
N ALA A 253 -22.36 -23.36 -6.90
CA ALA A 253 -21.60 -24.32 -7.68
C ALA A 253 -22.14 -25.75 -7.54
N ILE A 254 -22.52 -26.14 -6.31
CA ILE A 254 -22.82 -27.53 -5.95
C ILE A 254 -24.16 -27.65 -5.20
N MET A 255 -24.40 -26.88 -4.14
CA MET A 255 -25.54 -27.15 -3.23
C MET A 255 -26.90 -26.96 -3.87
N GLU A 256 -27.06 -26.00 -4.79
CA GLU A 256 -28.32 -25.81 -5.53
C GLU A 256 -28.60 -26.92 -6.56
N HIS A 257 -27.61 -27.74 -6.91
CA HIS A 257 -27.69 -28.72 -7.99
C HIS A 257 -27.52 -30.16 -7.54
N ALA A 258 -26.92 -30.39 -6.37
CA ALA A 258 -26.62 -31.70 -5.85
C ALA A 258 -27.87 -32.38 -5.26
N SER A 259 -28.02 -33.66 -5.55
CA SER A 259 -29.02 -34.53 -4.94
C SER A 259 -28.46 -35.23 -3.70
N GLY A 260 -29.32 -35.61 -2.74
CA GLY A 260 -28.90 -36.39 -1.58
C GLY A 260 -28.27 -35.58 -0.45
N ILE A 261 -28.51 -34.26 -0.42
CA ILE A 261 -28.10 -33.38 0.67
C ILE A 261 -28.88 -33.73 1.94
N ALA A 262 -28.20 -33.79 3.07
CA ALA A 262 -28.78 -33.95 4.39
C ALA A 262 -28.58 -32.66 5.20
N MET A 263 -29.55 -32.28 6.02
CA MET A 263 -29.44 -31.13 6.91
C MET A 263 -29.52 -31.58 8.37
N VAL A 264 -28.62 -31.07 9.20
CA VAL A 264 -28.70 -31.19 10.66
C VAL A 264 -29.16 -29.84 11.24
N PRO A 265 -30.27 -29.77 12.00
CA PRO A 265 -30.63 -28.56 12.73
C PRO A 265 -29.58 -28.24 13.81
N ALA A 266 -29.05 -27.02 13.79
CA ALA A 266 -28.05 -26.60 14.75
C ALA A 266 -28.64 -26.39 16.16
N SER A 267 -27.92 -26.87 17.18
CA SER A 267 -28.29 -26.68 18.59
C SER A 267 -27.63 -25.46 19.24
N PHE A 268 -26.67 -24.82 18.55
CA PHE A 268 -25.92 -23.66 19.02
C PHE A 268 -26.52 -22.35 18.51
N ARG A 269 -26.25 -21.24 19.24
CA ARG A 269 -26.52 -19.89 18.70
C ARG A 269 -25.45 -19.53 17.68
N TRP A 270 -25.88 -18.90 16.60
CA TRP A 270 -25.05 -18.54 15.46
C TRP A 270 -25.32 -17.09 15.03
N SER A 271 -24.27 -16.39 14.62
CA SER A 271 -24.38 -15.11 13.92
C SER A 271 -23.25 -14.96 12.91
N ASP A 272 -23.56 -14.39 11.73
CA ASP A 272 -22.55 -14.04 10.73
C ASP A 272 -21.79 -12.76 11.08
N LEU A 273 -22.14 -12.03 12.15
CA LEU A 273 -21.61 -10.70 12.50
C LEU A 273 -21.44 -9.78 11.28
N GLY A 274 -22.43 -9.76 10.39
CA GLY A 274 -22.35 -9.12 9.08
C GLY A 274 -22.58 -7.61 9.07
N SER A 275 -22.97 -7.01 10.20
CA SER A 275 -23.25 -5.57 10.31
C SER A 275 -23.03 -5.03 11.72
N TRP A 276 -23.04 -3.69 11.85
CA TRP A 276 -22.99 -3.03 13.15
C TRP A 276 -24.23 -3.33 14.01
N GLN A 277 -25.40 -3.57 13.40
CA GLN A 277 -26.59 -4.04 14.12
C GLN A 277 -26.33 -5.41 14.75
N SER A 278 -25.81 -6.37 13.98
CA SER A 278 -25.50 -7.70 14.51
C SER A 278 -24.50 -7.64 15.67
N LEU A 279 -23.56 -6.68 15.64
CA LEU A 279 -22.63 -6.47 16.74
C LEU A 279 -23.29 -5.83 17.96
N LEU A 280 -24.23 -4.90 17.79
CA LEU A 280 -25.03 -4.34 18.89
C LEU A 280 -25.84 -5.43 19.60
N ASP A 281 -26.48 -6.32 18.82
CA ASP A 281 -27.36 -7.37 19.34
C ASP A 281 -26.61 -8.49 20.09
N VAL A 282 -25.38 -8.81 19.65
CA VAL A 282 -24.59 -9.94 20.18
C VAL A 282 -23.63 -9.52 21.30
N SER A 283 -23.23 -8.24 21.34
CA SER A 283 -22.28 -7.74 22.34
C SER A 283 -22.93 -7.54 23.71
N ARG A 284 -22.12 -7.57 24.77
CA ARG A 284 -22.59 -7.21 26.11
C ARG A 284 -22.94 -5.72 26.15
N THR A 285 -24.18 -5.41 26.51
CA THR A 285 -24.65 -4.03 26.66
C THR A 285 -24.52 -3.56 28.11
N GLU A 286 -24.28 -2.27 28.30
CA GLU A 286 -24.46 -1.62 29.60
C GLU A 286 -25.95 -1.41 29.92
N ALA A 287 -26.26 -0.84 31.09
CA ALA A 287 -27.63 -0.59 31.53
C ALA A 287 -28.46 0.28 30.56
N SER A 288 -27.80 1.11 29.74
CA SER A 288 -28.41 1.96 28.71
C SER A 288 -28.57 1.29 27.33
N GLY A 289 -28.19 0.02 27.20
CA GLY A 289 -28.23 -0.70 25.91
C GLY A 289 -27.09 -0.37 24.96
N ASN A 290 -26.11 0.46 25.36
CA ASN A 290 -24.94 0.78 24.53
C ASN A 290 -23.91 -0.35 24.54
N VAL A 291 -23.17 -0.44 23.44
CA VAL A 291 -21.92 -1.21 23.33
C VAL A 291 -20.79 -0.21 23.20
N VAL A 292 -19.85 -0.20 24.15
CA VAL A 292 -18.74 0.75 24.22
C VAL A 292 -17.41 0.00 24.16
N ILE A 293 -16.59 0.30 23.15
CA ILE A 293 -15.31 -0.38 22.90
C ILE A 293 -14.20 0.63 22.63
N GLY A 294 -13.12 0.58 23.42
CA GLY A 294 -11.97 1.47 23.30
C GLY A 294 -12.11 2.77 24.09
N ASP A 295 -11.35 3.79 23.70
CA ASP A 295 -11.33 5.09 24.39
C ASP A 295 -12.54 5.94 23.99
N VAL A 296 -13.64 5.78 24.73
CA VAL A 296 -14.94 6.41 24.45
C VAL A 296 -15.49 7.06 25.72
N VAL A 297 -15.93 8.32 25.59
CA VAL A 297 -16.69 9.05 26.62
C VAL A 297 -18.10 9.29 26.08
N ALA A 298 -19.08 8.55 26.60
CA ALA A 298 -20.48 8.66 26.20
C ALA A 298 -21.32 9.25 27.34
N ILE A 299 -22.11 10.29 27.05
CA ILE A 299 -23.04 10.93 28.00
C ILE A 299 -24.43 10.92 27.36
N ASP A 300 -25.46 10.52 28.12
CA ASP A 300 -26.86 10.50 27.66
C ASP A 300 -27.08 9.77 26.32
N CYS A 301 -26.30 8.70 26.06
CA CYS A 301 -26.45 7.87 24.87
C CYS A 301 -27.24 6.59 25.19
N GLU A 302 -28.05 6.10 24.25
CA GLU A 302 -28.87 4.88 24.42
C GLU A 302 -28.84 4.00 23.17
N HIS A 303 -28.90 2.68 23.36
CA HIS A 303 -28.99 1.67 22.29
C HIS A 303 -28.04 1.92 21.08
N SER A 304 -26.78 2.25 21.37
CA SER A 304 -25.79 2.67 20.35
C SER A 304 -24.53 1.81 20.37
N TYR A 305 -23.93 1.59 19.20
CA TYR A 305 -22.63 0.91 19.05
C TYR A 305 -21.52 1.95 18.91
N LEU A 306 -20.72 2.14 19.95
CA LEU A 306 -19.68 3.16 20.04
C LEU A 306 -18.31 2.51 20.16
N ARG A 307 -17.49 2.60 19.10
CA ARG A 307 -16.16 1.99 19.05
C ARG A 307 -15.11 3.01 18.64
N SER A 308 -14.00 3.04 19.35
CA SER A 308 -12.83 3.82 18.98
C SER A 308 -11.54 2.99 18.99
N GLN A 309 -10.74 3.13 17.94
CA GLN A 309 -9.41 2.54 17.81
C GLN A 309 -8.40 3.61 17.36
N GLY A 310 -7.55 4.04 18.31
CA GLY A 310 -6.44 4.97 18.05
C GLY A 310 -6.70 6.44 18.39
N ARG A 311 -7.91 6.83 18.80
CA ARG A 311 -8.24 8.21 19.25
C ARG A 311 -9.35 8.21 20.31
N LEU A 312 -9.51 9.30 21.06
CA LEU A 312 -10.66 9.48 21.96
C LEU A 312 -11.93 9.76 21.13
N LEU A 313 -13.04 9.09 21.46
CA LEU A 313 -14.36 9.35 20.91
C LEU A 313 -15.28 9.92 22.00
N SER A 314 -15.77 11.15 21.85
CA SER A 314 -16.74 11.75 22.77
C SER A 314 -18.12 11.87 22.11
N VAL A 315 -19.16 11.39 22.78
CA VAL A 315 -20.54 11.32 22.26
C VAL A 315 -21.53 11.78 23.32
N ILE A 316 -22.45 12.68 22.96
CA ILE A 316 -23.47 13.19 23.89
C ILE A 316 -24.85 13.14 23.23
N GLY A 317 -25.83 12.54 23.92
CA GLY A 317 -27.26 12.65 23.56
C GLY A 317 -27.73 11.86 22.34
N LEU A 318 -26.93 10.91 21.84
CA LEU A 318 -27.27 10.13 20.64
C LEU A 318 -27.92 8.79 20.97
N LYS A 319 -28.89 8.39 20.15
CA LYS A 319 -29.62 7.13 20.29
C LYS A 319 -29.65 6.37 18.97
N ASP A 320 -29.67 5.04 19.04
CA ASP A 320 -29.77 4.15 17.87
C ASP A 320 -28.69 4.42 16.80
N ILE A 321 -27.47 4.79 17.23
CA ILE A 321 -26.37 5.15 16.34
C ILE A 321 -25.20 4.15 16.43
N ALA A 322 -24.60 3.83 15.28
CA ALA A 322 -23.30 3.20 15.19
C ALA A 322 -22.24 4.27 14.90
N ILE A 323 -21.27 4.44 15.79
CA ILE A 323 -20.09 5.30 15.61
C ILE A 323 -18.84 4.44 15.75
N VAL A 324 -18.07 4.34 14.68
CA VAL A 324 -16.83 3.55 14.64
C VAL A 324 -15.69 4.44 14.15
N ALA A 325 -14.81 4.82 15.08
CA ALA A 325 -13.64 5.64 14.81
C ALA A 325 -12.37 4.79 14.74
N THR A 326 -11.58 5.00 13.69
CA THR A 326 -10.23 4.45 13.50
C THR A 326 -9.23 5.60 13.34
N ALA A 327 -7.94 5.30 13.24
CA ALA A 327 -6.89 6.32 13.18
C ALA A 327 -6.96 7.24 11.94
N ASP A 328 -7.66 6.86 10.89
CA ASP A 328 -7.77 7.62 9.63
C ASP A 328 -9.22 7.78 9.12
N ALA A 329 -10.19 7.03 9.64
CA ALA A 329 -11.59 7.10 9.22
C ALA A 329 -12.59 6.96 10.38
N THR A 330 -13.73 7.65 10.27
CA THR A 330 -14.87 7.51 11.18
C THR A 330 -16.14 7.19 10.39
N PHE A 331 -16.85 6.15 10.79
CA PHE A 331 -18.19 5.82 10.30
C PHE A 331 -19.24 6.22 11.33
N VAL A 332 -20.32 6.83 10.83
CA VAL A 332 -21.49 7.23 11.62
C VAL A 332 -22.74 6.90 10.82
N ALA A 333 -23.63 6.08 11.37
CA ALA A 333 -24.93 5.82 10.77
C ALA A 333 -25.94 5.33 11.83
N PRO A 334 -27.25 5.50 11.59
CA PRO A 334 -28.26 4.72 12.30
C PRO A 334 -27.94 3.23 12.24
N VAL A 335 -28.12 2.50 13.34
CA VAL A 335 -27.72 1.09 13.42
C VAL A 335 -28.52 0.23 12.41
N ASP A 336 -29.80 0.56 12.20
CA ASP A 336 -30.69 -0.08 11.22
C ASP A 336 -30.24 0.09 9.74
N LYS A 337 -29.42 1.11 9.46
CA LYS A 337 -28.83 1.38 8.14
C LYS A 337 -27.40 0.90 7.99
N SER A 338 -26.88 0.13 8.95
CA SER A 338 -25.49 -0.33 8.95
C SER A 338 -25.08 -1.11 7.68
N GLN A 339 -26.01 -1.79 7.00
CA GLN A 339 -25.75 -2.49 5.74
C GLN A 339 -25.41 -1.55 4.56
N ASP A 340 -25.82 -0.28 4.62
CA ASP A 340 -25.59 0.71 3.55
C ASP A 340 -24.12 1.14 3.43
N VAL A 341 -23.26 0.76 4.38
CA VAL A 341 -21.81 1.03 4.33
C VAL A 341 -21.16 0.52 3.04
N LYS A 342 -21.72 -0.50 2.39
CA LYS A 342 -21.26 -0.96 1.05
C LYS A 342 -21.24 0.18 0.03
N ARG A 343 -22.23 1.07 0.06
CA ARG A 343 -22.32 2.22 -0.84
C ARG A 343 -21.17 3.20 -0.61
N ILE A 344 -20.74 3.37 0.65
CA ILE A 344 -19.57 4.18 1.00
C ILE A 344 -18.32 3.50 0.48
N VAL A 345 -18.11 2.21 0.78
CA VAL A 345 -16.94 1.45 0.31
C VAL A 345 -16.80 1.51 -1.20
N GLU A 346 -17.88 1.29 -1.96
CA GLU A 346 -17.89 1.40 -3.42
C GLU A 346 -17.51 2.81 -3.92
N GLN A 347 -17.95 3.86 -3.22
CA GLN A 347 -17.60 5.24 -3.56
C GLN A 347 -16.13 5.56 -3.24
N LEU A 348 -15.63 5.07 -2.11
CA LEU A 348 -14.23 5.21 -1.72
C LEU A 348 -13.33 4.49 -2.74
N GLU A 349 -13.68 3.27 -3.13
CA GLU A 349 -12.96 2.51 -4.17
C GLU A 349 -12.98 3.22 -5.53
N LYS A 350 -14.13 3.75 -5.96
CA LYS A 350 -14.25 4.56 -7.20
C LYS A 350 -13.44 5.85 -7.17
N SER A 351 -13.21 6.42 -5.99
CA SER A 351 -12.40 7.63 -5.82
C SER A 351 -10.92 7.36 -5.56
N GLY A 352 -10.49 6.08 -5.65
CA GLY A 352 -9.09 5.68 -5.48
C GLY A 352 -8.58 5.81 -4.04
N ARG A 353 -9.50 5.84 -3.07
CA ARG A 353 -9.17 6.01 -1.66
C ARG A 353 -8.59 4.71 -1.07
N LEU A 354 -7.62 4.88 -0.17
CA LEU A 354 -6.83 3.77 0.38
C LEU A 354 -7.44 3.17 1.65
N GLU A 355 -8.41 3.87 2.25
CA GLU A 355 -9.00 3.50 3.55
C GLU A 355 -9.84 2.21 3.50
N THR A 356 -10.15 1.69 2.32
CA THR A 356 -10.80 0.38 2.15
C THR A 356 -9.79 -0.77 2.04
N LYS A 357 -8.52 -0.45 1.75
CA LYS A 357 -7.47 -1.43 1.45
C LYS A 357 -6.47 -1.62 2.58
N PHE A 358 -6.03 -0.53 3.20
CA PHE A 358 -4.90 -0.52 4.12
C PHE A 358 -5.30 -0.07 5.51
N THR A 359 -4.90 -0.83 6.52
CA THR A 359 -5.05 -0.49 7.93
C THR A 359 -3.96 0.50 8.30
N PRO A 360 -4.31 1.68 8.86
CA PRO A 360 -3.30 2.59 9.36
C PRO A 360 -2.47 1.85 10.42
N ALA A 361 -1.15 1.91 10.31
CA ALA A 361 -0.26 1.23 11.25
C ALA A 361 -0.56 1.68 12.69
N HIS A 362 -0.87 0.74 13.58
CA HIS A 362 -1.29 1.01 14.97
C HIS A 362 -0.22 1.70 15.82
N ASP A 363 1.03 1.72 15.36
CA ASP A 363 2.20 2.19 16.11
C ASP A 363 2.63 3.62 15.81
N ARG A 364 2.01 4.32 14.85
CA ARG A 364 2.33 5.73 14.60
C ARG A 364 1.10 6.53 14.22
N VAL A 365 0.61 7.32 15.16
CA VAL A 365 0.31 8.71 14.77
C VAL A 365 1.65 9.25 14.28
N LEU A 366 1.89 9.21 12.97
CA LEU A 366 3.04 9.88 12.38
C LEU A 366 2.82 11.37 12.62
N LEU A 367 3.36 11.85 13.74
CA LEU A 367 3.37 13.26 14.04
C LEU A 367 4.16 13.94 12.91
N PRO A 368 3.61 14.97 12.27
CA PRO A 368 4.36 15.75 11.30
C PRO A 368 5.70 16.17 11.91
N GLY A 369 6.80 15.90 11.23
CA GLY A 369 8.16 16.14 11.70
C GLY A 369 8.81 14.99 12.50
N ALA A 370 8.22 13.79 12.56
CA ALA A 370 8.79 12.66 13.29
C ALA A 370 10.20 12.27 12.81
N TRP A 371 10.50 12.46 11.53
CA TRP A 371 11.83 12.20 10.95
C TRP A 371 12.74 13.43 10.91
N ARG A 372 12.29 14.61 11.35
CA ARG A 372 13.02 15.88 11.21
C ARG A 372 14.46 15.79 11.73
N GLN A 373 14.66 15.26 12.94
CA GLN A 373 15.99 15.15 13.54
C GLN A 373 16.90 14.21 12.75
N ARG A 374 16.39 13.04 12.34
CA ARG A 374 17.14 12.06 11.55
C ARG A 374 17.50 12.61 10.17
N VAL A 375 16.56 13.30 9.52
CA VAL A 375 16.75 13.95 8.22
C VAL A 375 17.80 15.06 8.30
N ALA A 376 17.69 15.94 9.29
CA ALA A 376 18.66 17.02 9.50
C ALA A 376 20.06 16.46 9.77
N HIS A 377 20.17 15.45 10.63
CA HIS A 377 21.44 14.78 10.91
C HIS A 377 22.05 14.17 9.65
N TRP A 378 21.26 13.39 8.90
CA TRP A 378 21.76 12.77 7.66
C TRP A 378 22.23 13.83 6.65
N LEU A 379 21.46 14.89 6.44
CA LEU A 379 21.82 15.94 5.49
C LEU A 379 23.09 16.69 5.91
N PHE A 380 23.09 17.27 7.11
CA PHE A 380 24.08 18.27 7.51
C PHE A 380 25.34 17.66 8.15
N GLU A 381 25.23 16.51 8.81
CA GLU A 381 26.33 15.89 9.54
C GLU A 381 26.96 14.71 8.79
N GLU A 382 26.23 14.08 7.86
CA GLU A 382 26.74 12.90 7.14
C GLU A 382 26.94 13.19 5.64
N THR A 383 25.87 13.48 4.92
CA THR A 383 25.82 13.50 3.46
C THR A 383 26.50 14.74 2.86
N LEU A 384 26.14 15.96 3.28
CA LEU A 384 26.77 17.18 2.74
C LEU A 384 28.29 17.24 3.05
N PRO A 385 28.76 16.91 4.27
CA PRO A 385 30.20 16.84 4.55
C PRO A 385 30.95 15.81 3.69
N LEU A 386 30.38 14.61 3.49
CA LEU A 386 31.01 13.58 2.66
C LEU A 386 31.13 14.03 1.20
N TRP A 387 30.04 14.52 0.61
CA TRP A 387 30.00 14.86 -0.81
C TRP A 387 30.72 16.18 -1.15
N SER A 388 30.90 17.07 -0.18
CA SER A 388 31.74 18.27 -0.32
C SER A 388 33.24 18.00 -0.26
N THR A 389 33.64 16.76 0.03
CA THR A 389 35.04 16.34 0.08
C THR A 389 35.29 15.19 -0.89
N ALA A 390 34.87 13.97 -0.56
CA ALA A 390 35.10 12.77 -1.37
C ALA A 390 34.41 12.84 -2.75
N GLY A 391 33.31 13.58 -2.85
CA GLY A 391 32.59 13.81 -4.12
C GLY A 391 33.26 14.81 -5.06
N VAL A 392 34.26 15.55 -4.61
CA VAL A 392 34.89 16.65 -5.36
C VAL A 392 36.18 16.19 -6.01
N ASP A 393 36.33 16.45 -7.32
CA ASP A 393 37.59 16.23 -8.03
C ASP A 393 38.47 17.48 -7.90
N GLU A 394 39.26 17.53 -6.83
CA GLU A 394 40.18 18.63 -6.54
C GLU A 394 41.37 18.69 -7.53
N HIS A 395 41.64 17.60 -8.26
CA HIS A 395 42.80 17.55 -9.18
C HIS A 395 42.45 18.10 -10.56
N HIS A 396 41.33 17.68 -11.14
CA HIS A 396 40.93 18.09 -12.50
C HIS A 396 39.79 19.10 -12.54
N GLY A 397 39.15 19.38 -11.41
CA GLY A 397 37.98 20.26 -11.31
C GLY A 397 36.66 19.51 -11.44
N GLY A 398 35.57 20.11 -10.97
CA GLY A 398 34.24 19.50 -10.97
C GLY A 398 34.09 18.40 -9.93
N PHE A 399 33.19 17.45 -10.20
CA PHE A 399 32.79 16.40 -9.26
C PHE A 399 33.00 15.01 -9.83
N HIS A 400 33.10 14.02 -8.96
CA HIS A 400 33.12 12.61 -9.36
C HIS A 400 31.70 12.13 -9.69
N GLU A 401 31.56 11.29 -10.73
CA GLU A 401 30.24 10.75 -11.13
C GLU A 401 29.64 9.77 -10.12
N ALA A 402 30.47 9.12 -9.31
CA ALA A 402 30.05 8.20 -8.27
C ALA A 402 31.19 7.92 -7.29
N LEU A 403 30.81 7.43 -6.11
CA LEU A 403 31.71 6.88 -5.10
C LEU A 403 31.49 5.37 -4.96
N SER A 404 32.51 4.64 -4.51
CA SER A 404 32.32 3.30 -3.95
C SER A 404 31.67 3.39 -2.56
N PHE A 405 31.22 2.26 -2.02
CA PHE A 405 30.66 2.22 -0.65
C PHE A 405 31.72 2.47 0.45
N GLU A 406 33.00 2.50 0.09
CA GLU A 406 34.12 2.89 0.95
C GLU A 406 34.49 4.38 0.82
N ALA A 407 33.64 5.18 0.16
CA ALA A 407 33.85 6.62 -0.12
C ALA A 407 35.01 6.91 -1.07
N ALA A 408 35.47 5.92 -1.85
CA ALA A 408 36.52 6.14 -2.84
C ALA A 408 35.91 6.66 -4.15
N PRO A 409 36.47 7.71 -4.78
CA PRO A 409 35.98 8.23 -6.04
C PRO A 409 36.20 7.24 -7.18
N LEU A 410 35.15 7.01 -7.98
CA LEU A 410 35.21 6.14 -9.16
C LEU A 410 35.51 6.97 -10.40
N ILE A 411 36.78 6.94 -10.83
CA ILE A 411 37.31 7.76 -11.93
C ILE A 411 36.69 7.34 -13.28
N ARG A 412 35.87 8.21 -13.85
CA ARG A 412 35.21 8.03 -15.15
C ARG A 412 34.86 9.38 -15.80
N PRO A 413 34.52 9.43 -17.11
CA PRO A 413 34.04 10.65 -17.76
C PRO A 413 32.86 11.30 -17.03
N LYS A 414 32.82 12.63 -17.01
CA LYS A 414 31.87 13.46 -16.27
C LYS A 414 30.75 13.94 -17.18
N ARG A 415 29.50 13.68 -16.81
CA ARG A 415 28.31 14.10 -17.56
C ARG A 415 27.90 15.50 -17.14
N MET A 416 27.52 16.34 -18.11
CA MET A 416 27.14 17.73 -17.85
C MET A 416 25.97 17.83 -16.86
N ARG A 417 24.93 17.02 -17.03
CA ARG A 417 23.81 16.96 -16.05
C ARG A 417 24.27 16.65 -14.63
N THR A 418 25.23 15.75 -14.43
CA THR A 418 25.69 15.39 -13.09
C THR A 418 26.43 16.57 -12.47
N MET A 419 27.31 17.23 -13.23
CA MET A 419 28.03 18.41 -12.74
C MET A 419 27.05 19.53 -12.36
N ALA A 420 26.07 19.80 -13.22
CA ALA A 420 25.02 20.79 -12.95
C ALA A 420 24.20 20.43 -11.71
N ARG A 421 23.81 19.16 -11.54
CA ARG A 421 23.06 18.67 -10.37
C ARG A 421 23.83 18.83 -9.05
N GLN A 422 25.15 18.67 -9.07
CA GLN A 422 26.00 18.93 -7.90
C GLN A 422 26.04 20.43 -7.57
N VAL A 423 26.24 21.30 -8.57
CA VAL A 423 26.16 22.77 -8.40
C VAL A 423 24.81 23.17 -7.80
N TYR A 424 23.72 22.60 -8.30
CA TYR A 424 22.40 22.83 -7.74
C TYR A 424 22.34 22.39 -6.26
N ALA A 425 22.77 21.17 -5.94
CA ALA A 425 22.62 20.61 -4.60
C ALA A 425 23.34 21.46 -3.56
N PHE A 426 24.56 21.91 -3.86
CA PHE A 426 25.29 22.83 -2.98
C PHE A 426 24.69 24.24 -2.94
N SER A 427 24.09 24.72 -4.04
CA SER A 427 23.32 25.98 -4.04
C SER A 427 22.08 25.89 -3.13
N VAL A 428 21.34 24.78 -3.18
CA VAL A 428 20.20 24.52 -2.29
C VAL A 428 20.64 24.41 -0.83
N ALA A 429 21.74 23.71 -0.56
CA ALA A 429 22.28 23.59 0.79
C ALA A 429 22.64 24.98 1.36
N LYS A 430 23.32 25.83 0.57
CA LYS A 430 23.63 27.22 0.96
C LYS A 430 22.38 28.04 1.25
N LEU A 431 21.40 28.02 0.34
CA LEU A 431 20.16 28.79 0.49
C LEU A 431 19.34 28.37 1.72
N ARG A 432 19.59 27.18 2.26
CA ARG A 432 18.95 26.64 3.46
C ARG A 432 19.87 26.61 4.69
N GLY A 433 20.96 27.38 4.65
CA GLY A 433 21.77 27.65 5.83
C GLY A 433 22.78 26.57 6.20
N TRP A 434 23.16 25.68 5.27
CA TRP A 434 24.34 24.84 5.48
C TRP A 434 25.59 25.72 5.64
N ASP A 435 26.40 25.43 6.66
CA ASP A 435 27.57 26.21 7.08
C ASP A 435 28.89 25.75 6.43
N GLY A 436 28.84 24.75 5.55
CA GLY A 436 29.98 24.31 4.76
C GLY A 436 30.39 25.28 3.66
N ASP A 437 31.45 24.93 2.93
CA ASP A 437 32.08 25.77 1.91
C ASP A 437 31.34 25.74 0.55
N ALA A 438 30.04 26.02 0.59
CA ALA A 438 29.18 25.94 -0.59
C ALA A 438 29.56 26.93 -1.70
N ASP A 439 30.07 28.12 -1.34
CA ASP A 439 30.51 29.12 -2.33
C ASP A 439 31.65 28.60 -3.20
N ARG A 440 32.66 27.96 -2.60
CA ARG A 440 33.74 27.32 -3.33
C ARG A 440 33.22 26.20 -4.22
N LEU A 441 32.34 25.33 -3.71
CA LEU A 441 31.83 24.18 -4.45
C LEU A 441 30.99 24.59 -5.67
N ILE A 442 30.14 25.61 -5.52
CA ILE A 442 29.34 26.17 -6.62
C ILE A 442 30.27 26.75 -7.69
N ALA A 443 31.25 27.57 -7.30
CA ALA A 443 32.22 28.14 -8.23
C ALA A 443 33.06 27.07 -8.94
N HIS A 444 33.54 26.07 -8.20
CA HIS A 444 34.34 24.94 -8.71
C HIS A 444 33.59 24.14 -9.76
N GLY A 445 32.31 23.86 -9.53
CA GLY A 445 31.46 23.18 -10.50
C GLY A 445 31.21 24.00 -11.76
N ILE A 446 30.86 25.29 -11.62
CA ILE A 446 30.61 26.19 -12.75
C ILE A 446 31.88 26.40 -13.60
N GLU A 447 33.04 26.54 -12.97
CA GLU A 447 34.32 26.65 -13.68
C GLU A 447 34.61 25.39 -14.53
N PHE A 448 34.41 24.21 -13.95
CA PHE A 448 34.60 22.95 -14.68
C PHE A 448 33.61 22.80 -15.83
N MET A 449 32.32 23.08 -15.59
CA MET A 449 31.28 23.01 -16.62
C MET A 449 31.62 23.88 -17.84
N GLN A 450 32.19 25.08 -17.64
CA GLN A 450 32.57 25.98 -18.73
C GLN A 450 33.60 25.39 -19.70
N ARG A 451 34.36 24.37 -19.31
CA ARG A 451 35.24 23.64 -20.24
C ARG A 451 34.48 22.84 -21.30
N GLY A 452 33.20 22.53 -21.03
CA GLY A 452 32.30 21.84 -21.94
C GLY A 452 31.51 22.75 -22.89
N ARG A 453 31.84 24.05 -22.99
CA ARG A 453 31.17 24.94 -23.95
C ARG A 453 31.51 24.52 -25.38
N THR A 454 30.49 24.31 -26.19
CA THR A 454 30.66 23.94 -27.60
C THR A 454 30.95 25.17 -28.47
N LYS A 455 31.35 24.94 -29.73
CA LYS A 455 31.56 26.03 -30.71
C LYS A 455 30.30 26.84 -31.01
N ARG A 456 29.11 26.27 -30.80
CA ARG A 456 27.81 26.93 -30.98
C ARG A 456 27.35 27.68 -29.74
N GLY A 457 28.09 27.61 -28.64
CA GLY A 457 27.70 28.21 -27.37
C GLY A 457 26.67 27.38 -26.60
N GLY A 458 26.60 26.07 -26.86
CA GLY A 458 25.86 25.10 -26.07
C GLY A 458 26.74 24.43 -25.02
N TRP A 459 26.22 23.37 -24.42
CA TRP A 459 26.95 22.53 -23.46
C TRP A 459 27.08 21.10 -24.01
N ALA A 460 28.30 20.58 -23.99
CA ALA A 460 28.61 19.20 -24.38
C ALA A 460 28.07 18.20 -23.35
N ARG A 461 27.55 17.06 -23.82
CA ARG A 461 26.97 16.00 -22.99
C ARG A 461 27.95 15.36 -22.01
N VAL A 462 29.16 15.02 -22.48
CA VAL A 462 30.16 14.31 -21.68
C VAL A 462 31.55 14.93 -21.83
N LEU A 463 32.24 15.06 -20.69
CA LEU A 463 33.63 15.50 -20.59
C LEU A 463 34.50 14.34 -20.13
N HIS A 464 35.73 14.26 -20.64
CA HIS A 464 36.78 13.46 -20.02
C HIS A 464 37.08 13.98 -18.61
N VAL A 465 37.82 13.18 -17.82
CA VAL A 465 38.15 13.52 -16.42
C VAL A 465 38.85 14.88 -16.32
N ASP A 466 39.73 15.19 -17.28
CA ASP A 466 40.48 16.45 -17.38
C ASP A 466 39.66 17.67 -17.84
N GLY A 467 38.40 17.45 -18.24
CA GLY A 467 37.49 18.49 -18.72
C GLY A 467 37.51 18.71 -20.25
N THR A 468 38.27 17.93 -21.02
CA THR A 468 38.17 17.94 -22.48
C THR A 468 36.86 17.29 -22.94
N ILE A 469 36.30 17.72 -24.08
CA ILE A 469 35.01 17.21 -24.58
C ILE A 469 35.16 15.76 -25.07
N ALA A 470 34.40 14.84 -24.47
CA ALA A 470 34.34 13.42 -24.84
C ALA A 470 33.15 13.13 -25.78
N ASP A 471 31.98 13.70 -25.48
CA ASP A 471 30.80 13.68 -26.33
C ASP A 471 30.28 15.12 -26.45
N GLY A 472 30.38 15.69 -27.66
CA GLY A 472 29.98 17.06 -27.97
C GLY A 472 28.51 17.23 -28.29
N CYS A 473 27.67 16.19 -28.14
CA CYS A 473 26.24 16.29 -28.36
C CYS A 473 25.63 17.37 -27.45
N GLU A 474 24.71 18.15 -28.01
CA GLU A 474 23.98 19.21 -27.33
C GLU A 474 22.51 18.79 -27.24
N ASP A 475 22.05 18.45 -26.04
CA ASP A 475 20.68 17.98 -25.82
C ASP A 475 19.91 18.84 -24.80
N ALA A 476 18.57 18.84 -24.93
CA ALA A 476 17.69 19.64 -24.09
C ALA A 476 17.74 19.24 -22.62
N TYR A 477 18.05 17.97 -22.31
CA TYR A 477 18.07 17.49 -20.93
C TYR A 477 19.26 18.04 -20.15
N ASP A 478 20.46 17.94 -20.72
CA ASP A 478 21.66 18.50 -20.09
C ASP A 478 21.53 20.04 -19.98
N HIS A 479 20.98 20.72 -20.99
CA HIS A 479 20.72 22.16 -20.94
C HIS A 479 19.69 22.54 -19.86
N ALA A 480 18.65 21.73 -19.66
CA ALA A 480 17.68 21.92 -18.58
C ALA A 480 18.34 21.84 -17.20
N CYS A 481 19.18 20.81 -16.99
CA CYS A 481 19.93 20.66 -15.75
C CYS A 481 20.88 21.85 -15.51
N VAL A 482 21.56 22.32 -16.55
CA VAL A 482 22.44 23.51 -16.48
C VAL A 482 21.64 24.76 -16.11
N LEU A 483 20.50 25.01 -16.79
CA LEU A 483 19.65 26.16 -16.50
C LEU A 483 19.16 26.14 -15.04
N LEU A 484 18.73 24.98 -14.56
CA LEU A 484 18.28 24.82 -13.18
C LEU A 484 19.41 25.09 -12.18
N ALA A 485 20.60 24.55 -12.41
CA ALA A 485 21.77 24.78 -11.58
C ALA A 485 22.16 26.27 -11.53
N LEU A 486 22.16 26.94 -12.68
CA LEU A 486 22.49 28.36 -12.77
C LEU A 486 21.43 29.25 -12.12
N ALA A 487 20.15 28.89 -12.18
CA ALA A 487 19.08 29.63 -11.48
C ALA A 487 19.31 29.64 -9.96
N TYR A 488 19.70 28.50 -9.39
CA TYR A 488 19.97 28.39 -7.95
C TYR A 488 21.34 28.97 -7.57
N ALA A 489 22.36 28.81 -8.41
CA ALA A 489 23.65 29.47 -8.20
C ALA A 489 23.53 31.00 -8.23
N TYR A 490 22.68 31.56 -9.11
CA TYR A 490 22.38 32.98 -9.14
C TYR A 490 21.70 33.45 -7.84
N GLN A 491 20.69 32.72 -7.37
CA GLN A 491 20.05 33.00 -6.07
C GLN A 491 21.04 32.89 -4.91
N ALA A 492 22.00 31.96 -5.00
CA ALA A 492 23.08 31.79 -4.03
C ALA A 492 24.20 32.83 -4.14
N GLY A 493 24.12 33.77 -5.10
CA GLY A 493 25.05 34.90 -5.25
C GLY A 493 26.28 34.63 -6.13
N ASN A 494 26.29 33.55 -6.93
CA ASN A 494 27.38 33.32 -7.88
C ASN A 494 27.36 34.37 -9.01
N PRO A 495 28.50 35.06 -9.29
CA PRO A 495 28.52 36.20 -10.20
C PRO A 495 28.38 35.84 -11.69
N ASP A 496 28.74 34.63 -12.09
CA ASP A 496 28.69 34.20 -13.49
C ASP A 496 27.34 33.61 -13.90
N ALA A 497 26.55 33.18 -12.91
CA ALA A 497 25.37 32.36 -13.14
C ALA A 497 24.31 33.04 -14.01
N LEU A 498 24.08 34.34 -13.84
CA LEU A 498 23.11 35.09 -14.64
C LEU A 498 23.51 35.14 -16.12
N ARG A 499 24.77 35.49 -16.40
CA ARG A 499 25.30 35.58 -17.77
C ARG A 499 25.25 34.22 -18.46
N LEU A 500 25.75 33.18 -17.80
CA LEU A 500 25.72 31.82 -18.33
C LEU A 500 24.29 31.31 -18.56
N GLY A 501 23.35 31.67 -17.69
CA GLY A 501 21.94 31.36 -17.85
C GLY A 501 21.36 31.99 -19.11
N GLN A 502 21.61 33.28 -19.33
CA GLN A 502 21.17 34.01 -20.52
C GLN A 502 21.77 33.43 -21.82
N GLU A 503 23.07 33.09 -21.81
CA GLU A 503 23.71 32.41 -22.94
C GLU A 503 23.07 31.04 -23.23
N THR A 504 22.72 30.30 -22.18
CA THR A 504 22.08 28.97 -22.29
C THR A 504 20.66 29.08 -22.83
N PHE A 505 19.89 30.08 -22.41
CA PHE A 505 18.58 30.38 -23.00
C PHE A 505 18.68 30.77 -24.47
N ALA A 506 19.65 31.62 -24.83
CA ALA A 506 19.87 32.00 -26.22
C ALA A 506 20.20 30.78 -27.10
N PHE A 507 21.01 29.84 -26.60
CA PHE A 507 21.28 28.58 -27.26
C PHE A 507 20.00 27.75 -27.42
N LEU A 508 19.24 27.56 -26.33
CA LEU A 508 17.99 26.79 -26.33
C LEU A 508 17.02 27.31 -27.40
N ASP A 509 16.80 28.63 -27.43
CA ASP A 509 15.91 29.29 -28.40
C ASP A 509 16.38 29.13 -29.86
N THR A 510 17.69 29.17 -30.09
CA THR A 510 18.25 29.15 -31.44
C THR A 510 18.37 27.74 -32.01
N HIS A 511 18.54 26.74 -31.15
CA HIS A 511 19.06 25.44 -31.57
C HIS A 511 18.29 24.23 -31.07
N LEU A 512 17.44 24.38 -30.06
CA LEU A 512 16.67 23.28 -29.47
C LEU A 512 15.18 23.57 -29.44
N GLU A 513 14.73 24.80 -29.64
CA GLU A 513 13.31 25.08 -29.82
C GLU A 513 12.83 24.54 -31.18
N ASP A 514 11.74 23.77 -31.18
CA ASP A 514 11.14 23.27 -32.42
C ASP A 514 10.59 24.45 -33.22
N GLU A 515 10.97 24.58 -34.50
CA GLU A 515 10.51 25.65 -35.39
C GLU A 515 8.99 25.69 -35.54
N ARG A 516 8.31 24.57 -35.31
CA ARG A 516 6.84 24.47 -35.30
C ARG A 516 6.20 25.01 -34.02
N LEU A 517 7.03 25.43 -33.05
CA LEU A 517 6.68 25.89 -31.71
C LEU A 517 5.95 24.83 -30.85
N THR A 518 6.09 23.56 -31.21
CA THR A 518 5.47 22.40 -30.56
C THR A 518 6.35 21.77 -29.47
N GLY A 519 7.24 22.55 -28.84
CA GLY A 519 8.13 22.07 -27.78
C GLY A 519 9.60 22.23 -28.13
N PHE A 520 10.44 21.35 -27.57
CA PHE A 520 11.88 21.34 -27.77
C PHE A 520 12.32 20.02 -28.42
N LEU A 521 13.34 20.11 -29.26
CA LEU A 521 14.07 18.99 -29.83
C LEU A 521 14.87 18.29 -28.73
N GLU A 522 15.03 16.96 -28.84
CA GLU A 522 15.90 16.22 -27.93
C GLU A 522 17.35 16.67 -28.07
N THR A 523 17.83 16.70 -29.31
CA THR A 523 19.19 17.02 -29.71
C THR A 523 19.17 18.08 -30.80
N SER A 524 20.27 18.82 -30.93
CA SER A 524 20.36 19.93 -31.88
C SER A 524 20.41 19.52 -33.37
N ASP A 525 20.45 18.22 -33.67
CA ASP A 525 20.31 17.62 -35.00
C ASP A 525 18.89 17.09 -35.29
N GLY A 526 18.03 17.00 -34.28
CA GLY A 526 16.59 16.75 -34.42
C GLY A 526 16.17 15.33 -34.84
N THR A 527 17.02 14.32 -34.69
CA THR A 527 16.76 12.96 -35.24
C THR A 527 16.17 11.94 -34.26
N GLU A 528 15.93 12.31 -33.00
CA GLU A 528 15.48 11.37 -31.94
C GLU A 528 13.97 11.44 -31.66
N LEU A 529 13.43 10.37 -31.07
CA LEU A 529 12.07 10.34 -30.52
C LEU A 529 11.90 11.44 -29.47
N ARG A 530 10.75 12.11 -29.49
CA ARG A 530 10.41 13.14 -28.49
C ARG A 530 10.16 12.50 -27.12
N ARG A 531 10.61 13.13 -26.04
CA ARG A 531 10.42 12.68 -24.66
C ARG A 531 9.83 13.74 -23.75
N THR A 532 9.09 13.28 -22.75
CA THR A 532 8.61 14.09 -21.62
C THR A 532 9.73 14.56 -20.71
N ASP A 533 10.74 13.73 -20.49
CA ASP A 533 11.82 13.95 -19.52
C ASP A 533 12.55 15.30 -19.70
N PRO A 534 13.09 15.66 -20.89
CA PRO A 534 13.68 16.99 -21.08
C PRO A 534 12.69 18.14 -20.84
N HIS A 535 11.43 17.97 -21.21
CA HIS A 535 10.39 19.00 -21.02
C HIS A 535 10.04 19.18 -19.54
N MET A 536 10.01 18.10 -18.76
CA MET A 536 9.79 18.15 -17.31
C MET A 536 10.89 18.96 -16.62
N HIS A 537 12.16 18.71 -16.95
CA HIS A 537 13.27 19.45 -16.38
C HIS A 537 13.39 20.88 -16.91
N LEU A 538 12.99 21.15 -18.17
CA LEU A 538 12.87 22.53 -18.67
C LEU A 538 11.78 23.30 -17.93
N LEU A 539 10.64 22.66 -17.62
CA LEU A 539 9.59 23.25 -16.79
C LEU A 539 10.15 23.62 -15.41
N GLU A 540 10.84 22.69 -14.74
CA GLU A 540 11.51 22.94 -13.46
C GLU A 540 12.48 24.13 -13.55
N ALA A 541 13.35 24.16 -14.56
CA ALA A 541 14.29 25.25 -14.78
C ALA A 541 13.60 26.60 -15.02
N PHE A 542 12.54 26.63 -15.84
CA PHE A 542 11.81 27.87 -16.14
C PHE A 542 11.08 28.42 -14.90
N LEU A 543 10.52 27.54 -14.08
CA LEU A 543 9.92 27.92 -12.79
C LEU A 543 10.98 28.47 -11.82
N ALA A 544 12.17 27.87 -11.78
CA ALA A 544 13.29 28.36 -10.97
C ALA A 544 13.76 29.75 -11.43
N TRP A 545 13.93 29.96 -12.74
CA TRP A 545 14.31 31.28 -13.28
C TRP A 545 13.25 32.35 -13.06
N HIS A 546 11.97 32.00 -13.16
CA HIS A 546 10.89 32.92 -12.78
C HIS A 546 10.98 33.33 -11.31
N THR A 547 11.29 32.37 -10.43
CA THR A 547 11.47 32.64 -8.99
C THR A 547 12.67 33.54 -8.73
N ALA A 548 13.79 33.28 -9.41
CA ALA A 548 15.03 34.00 -9.21
C ALA A 548 14.99 35.46 -9.71
N THR A 549 14.21 35.75 -10.76
CA THR A 549 14.24 37.04 -11.46
C THR A 549 12.92 37.83 -11.40
N GLY A 550 11.80 37.15 -11.14
CA GLY A 550 10.46 37.72 -11.28
C GLY A 550 9.99 37.94 -12.73
N GLU A 551 10.81 37.60 -13.73
CA GLU A 551 10.48 37.86 -15.13
C GLU A 551 9.37 36.92 -15.64
N ARG A 552 8.32 37.50 -16.21
CA ARG A 552 7.17 36.73 -16.76
C ARG A 552 7.52 35.93 -18.02
N GLY A 553 8.65 36.23 -18.66
CA GLY A 553 9.12 35.50 -19.85
C GLY A 553 9.29 34.01 -19.56
N TYR A 554 9.93 33.66 -18.44
CA TYR A 554 10.14 32.27 -18.04
C TYR A 554 8.82 31.55 -17.75
N LEU A 555 7.87 32.22 -17.07
CA LEU A 555 6.55 31.64 -16.80
C LEU A 555 5.74 31.38 -18.09
N ARG A 556 5.91 32.21 -19.14
CA ARG A 556 5.32 31.94 -20.46
C ARG A 556 5.94 30.72 -21.14
N ARG A 557 7.24 30.48 -20.99
CA ARG A 557 7.89 29.26 -21.48
C ARG A 557 7.36 28.03 -20.75
N ALA A 558 7.24 28.10 -19.42
CA ALA A 558 6.64 27.05 -18.62
C ALA A 558 5.20 26.73 -19.07
N ALA A 559 4.39 27.76 -19.35
CA ALA A 559 3.02 27.56 -19.84
C ALA A 559 2.93 26.75 -21.14
N ARG A 560 3.89 26.92 -22.07
CA ARG A 560 3.94 26.13 -23.31
C ARG A 560 4.19 24.65 -23.06
N ILE A 561 4.99 24.32 -22.03
CA ILE A 561 5.21 22.94 -21.61
C ILE A 561 3.95 22.37 -20.94
N ILE A 562 3.22 23.19 -20.17
CA ILE A 562 1.91 22.80 -19.61
C ILE A 562 0.89 22.50 -20.72
N ASP A 563 0.90 23.26 -21.82
CA ASP A 563 0.02 23.01 -22.96
C ASP A 563 0.35 21.67 -23.64
N LEU A 564 1.64 21.32 -23.78
CA LEU A 564 2.05 20.00 -24.25
C LEU A 564 1.63 18.88 -23.29
N PHE A 565 1.79 19.10 -21.99
CA PHE A 565 1.33 18.15 -20.97
C PHE A 565 -0.15 17.84 -21.12
N ARG A 566 -1.00 18.87 -21.25
CA ARG A 566 -2.45 18.71 -21.41
C ARG A 566 -2.84 18.04 -22.72
N SER A 567 -2.11 18.35 -23.79
CA SER A 567 -2.49 17.95 -25.15
C SER A 567 -1.94 16.57 -25.53
N HIS A 568 -0.82 16.16 -24.96
CA HIS A 568 -0.05 15.00 -25.43
C HIS A 568 0.47 14.09 -24.32
N PHE A 569 0.98 14.64 -23.21
CA PHE A 569 1.69 13.80 -22.23
C PHE A 569 0.74 13.06 -21.30
N PHE A 570 -0.32 13.75 -20.85
CA PHE A 570 -1.28 13.21 -19.90
C PHE A 570 -2.35 12.35 -20.58
N ASP A 571 -2.45 11.11 -20.15
CA ASP A 571 -3.47 10.16 -20.57
C ASP A 571 -4.68 10.23 -19.64
N VAL A 572 -5.82 10.66 -20.17
CA VAL A 572 -7.04 10.88 -19.37
C VAL A 572 -7.73 9.60 -18.92
N GLU A 573 -7.48 8.47 -19.59
CA GLU A 573 -8.12 7.18 -19.30
C GLU A 573 -7.38 6.45 -18.18
N SER A 574 -6.06 6.38 -18.29
CA SER A 574 -5.18 5.68 -17.34
C SER A 574 -4.63 6.59 -16.23
N TRP A 575 -4.80 7.90 -16.36
CA TRP A 575 -4.20 8.93 -15.48
C TRP A 575 -2.68 8.82 -15.40
N THR A 576 -2.06 8.42 -16.52
CA THR A 576 -0.61 8.26 -16.62
C THR A 576 0.03 9.34 -17.48
N LEU A 577 1.34 9.49 -17.32
CA LEU A 577 2.22 10.25 -18.18
C LEU A 577 2.94 9.28 -19.13
N GLY A 578 2.85 9.51 -20.44
CA GLY A 578 3.64 8.75 -21.42
C GLY A 578 5.07 9.28 -21.56
N GLU A 579 6.04 8.41 -21.81
CA GLU A 579 7.46 8.82 -21.86
C GLU A 579 8.01 9.13 -23.27
N TYR A 580 7.59 8.37 -24.30
CA TYR A 580 8.18 8.43 -25.65
C TYR A 580 7.14 8.71 -26.72
N PHE A 581 7.47 9.61 -27.66
CA PHE A 581 6.57 10.10 -28.70
C PHE A 581 7.25 10.24 -30.07
N ASP A 582 6.45 10.18 -31.13
CA ASP A 582 6.88 10.55 -32.49
C ASP A 582 6.92 12.08 -32.68
N ASP A 583 7.37 12.54 -33.86
CA ASP A 583 7.45 13.97 -34.21
C ASP A 583 6.10 14.71 -34.20
N ALA A 584 4.98 13.97 -34.14
CA ALA A 584 3.63 14.51 -34.06
C ALA A 584 3.05 14.40 -32.63
N TRP A 585 3.89 14.09 -31.63
CA TRP A 585 3.50 13.88 -30.24
C TRP A 585 2.45 12.78 -30.03
N ARG A 586 2.44 11.76 -30.89
CA ARG A 586 1.71 10.51 -30.65
C ARG A 586 2.62 9.55 -29.90
N PRO A 587 2.07 8.69 -29.01
CA PRO A 587 2.86 7.67 -28.35
C PRO A 587 3.69 6.87 -29.36
N ALA A 588 4.98 6.64 -29.04
CA ALA A 588 5.89 5.91 -29.90
C ALA A 588 5.35 4.50 -30.23
N ALA A 589 5.69 3.98 -31.41
CA ALA A 589 5.26 2.63 -31.78
C ALA A 589 5.91 1.56 -30.89
N GLY A 590 5.18 0.46 -30.64
CA GLY A 590 5.69 -0.68 -29.89
C GLY A 590 5.73 -0.47 -28.37
N GLU A 591 6.68 -1.12 -27.72
CA GLU A 591 6.78 -1.15 -26.25
C GLU A 591 7.02 0.24 -25.67
N GLN A 592 7.90 1.05 -26.28
CA GLN A 592 8.27 2.38 -25.79
C GLN A 592 7.08 3.33 -25.63
N GLY A 593 6.04 3.25 -26.48
CA GLY A 593 4.83 4.07 -26.31
C GLY A 593 3.95 3.68 -25.13
N GLN A 594 4.17 2.49 -24.56
CA GLN A 594 3.48 2.00 -23.36
C GLN A 594 4.19 2.39 -22.08
N TRP A 595 5.43 2.88 -22.13
CA TRP A 595 6.23 3.20 -20.95
C TRP A 595 5.66 4.41 -20.22
N THR A 596 5.56 4.26 -18.90
CA THR A 596 5.21 5.30 -17.94
C THR A 596 6.13 5.13 -16.73
N GLU A 597 6.71 6.23 -16.22
CA GLU A 597 7.62 6.16 -15.07
C GLU A 597 6.96 6.75 -13.82
N PRO A 598 6.66 5.96 -12.77
CA PRO A 598 6.02 6.46 -11.56
C PRO A 598 6.78 7.63 -10.91
N GLY A 599 8.11 7.65 -11.01
CA GLY A 599 8.95 8.77 -10.58
C GLY A 599 8.60 10.09 -11.28
N HIS A 600 8.46 10.07 -12.61
CA HIS A 600 8.05 11.25 -13.39
C HIS A 600 6.63 11.69 -13.05
N HIS A 601 5.72 10.77 -12.68
CA HIS A 601 4.37 11.16 -12.25
C HIS A 601 4.42 12.00 -10.96
N PHE A 602 5.26 11.60 -10.00
CA PHE A 602 5.46 12.37 -8.78
C PHE A 602 6.09 13.73 -9.09
N GLU A 603 7.16 13.75 -9.90
CA GLU A 603 7.86 14.99 -10.24
C GLU A 603 6.93 15.97 -10.98
N TRP A 604 6.20 15.52 -12.00
CA TRP A 604 5.17 16.33 -12.66
C TRP A 604 4.08 16.80 -11.70
N ALA A 605 3.61 15.96 -10.78
CA ALA A 605 2.61 16.39 -9.79
C ALA A 605 3.14 17.57 -8.96
N SER A 606 4.39 17.55 -8.53
CA SER A 606 5.02 18.66 -7.80
C SER A 606 5.16 19.93 -8.67
N LEU A 607 5.60 19.79 -9.92
CA LEU A 607 5.79 20.90 -10.86
C LEU A 607 4.47 21.56 -11.28
N LEU A 608 3.41 20.77 -11.45
CA LEU A 608 2.07 21.28 -11.72
C LEU A 608 1.57 22.17 -10.57
N VAL A 609 1.76 21.73 -9.32
CA VAL A 609 1.40 22.52 -8.14
C VAL A 609 2.23 23.80 -8.06
N GLU A 610 3.54 23.71 -8.32
CA GLU A 610 4.41 24.89 -8.32
C GLU A 610 4.00 25.90 -9.40
N PHE A 611 3.70 25.42 -10.61
CA PHE A 611 3.18 26.26 -11.68
C PHE A 611 1.84 26.90 -11.30
N VAL A 612 0.92 26.16 -10.65
CA VAL A 612 -0.35 26.72 -10.13
C VAL A 612 -0.08 27.86 -9.16
N ALA A 613 0.86 27.70 -8.23
CA ALA A 613 1.18 28.73 -7.24
C ALA A 613 1.64 30.04 -7.89
N LYS A 614 2.35 29.97 -9.02
CA LYS A 614 2.89 31.14 -9.75
C LYS A 614 1.92 31.71 -10.79
N SER A 615 1.10 30.87 -11.43
CA SER A 615 0.21 31.26 -12.53
C SER A 615 -1.25 31.48 -12.10
N ARG A 616 -1.66 30.93 -10.95
CA ARG A 616 -3.04 30.86 -10.44
C ARG A 616 -4.01 30.00 -11.27
N GLN A 617 -3.51 29.12 -12.15
CA GLN A 617 -4.32 28.17 -12.92
C GLN A 617 -4.68 26.94 -12.07
N THR A 618 -5.64 27.07 -11.16
CA THR A 618 -6.00 26.04 -10.16
C THR A 618 -6.63 24.77 -10.75
N ASP A 619 -7.07 24.81 -12.01
CA ASP A 619 -7.60 23.68 -12.76
C ASP A 619 -6.54 22.60 -13.08
N LEU A 620 -5.26 22.87 -12.81
CA LEU A 620 -4.18 21.88 -12.90
C LEU A 620 -4.04 20.98 -11.67
N ILE A 621 -4.57 21.37 -10.51
CA ILE A 621 -4.46 20.58 -9.26
C ILE A 621 -5.08 19.18 -9.40
N PRO A 622 -6.25 18.99 -10.05
CA PRO A 622 -6.78 17.65 -10.30
C PRO A 622 -5.85 16.74 -11.12
N PHE A 623 -5.07 17.29 -12.06
CA PHE A 623 -4.10 16.50 -12.84
C PHE A 623 -2.94 16.02 -11.95
N ALA A 624 -2.38 16.92 -11.14
CA ALA A 624 -1.33 16.57 -10.18
C ALA A 624 -1.79 15.46 -9.22
N ARG A 625 -3.02 15.54 -8.73
CA ARG A 625 -3.61 14.50 -7.87
C ARG A 625 -3.80 13.17 -8.58
N LYS A 626 -4.25 13.19 -9.84
CA LYS A 626 -4.44 11.99 -10.65
C LYS A 626 -3.12 11.29 -10.94
N LEU A 627 -2.07 12.04 -11.30
CA LEU A 627 -0.72 11.50 -11.48
C LEU A 627 -0.20 10.86 -10.20
N TYR A 628 -0.28 11.57 -9.06
CA TYR A 628 0.12 11.03 -7.76
C TYR A 628 -0.65 9.75 -7.43
N ALA A 629 -1.98 9.78 -7.53
CA ALA A 629 -2.83 8.63 -7.24
C ALA A 629 -2.53 7.42 -8.14
N SER A 630 -2.30 7.65 -9.44
CA SER A 630 -1.95 6.57 -10.38
C SER A 630 -0.60 5.95 -10.04
N ALA A 631 0.41 6.77 -9.75
CA ALA A 631 1.74 6.29 -9.37
C ALA A 631 1.71 5.48 -8.06
N ILE A 632 0.91 5.89 -7.07
CA ILE A 632 0.71 5.11 -5.84
C ILE A 632 -0.05 3.80 -6.10
N ALA A 633 -1.13 3.85 -6.88
CA ALA A 633 -1.99 2.68 -7.07
C ALA A 633 -1.36 1.60 -7.97
N ASN A 634 -0.62 2.04 -9.00
CA ASN A 634 -0.18 1.21 -10.11
C ASN A 634 1.34 1.16 -10.29
N GLY A 635 2.06 2.14 -9.72
CA GLY A 635 3.50 2.31 -9.92
C GLY A 635 4.38 1.75 -8.80
N LEU A 636 3.80 1.23 -7.71
CA LEU A 636 4.55 0.72 -6.57
C LEU A 636 4.66 -0.81 -6.57
N ASN A 637 5.84 -1.29 -6.20
CA ASN A 637 6.06 -2.69 -5.88
C ASN A 637 5.31 -3.06 -4.60
N ARG A 638 4.44 -4.07 -4.69
CA ARG A 638 3.55 -4.48 -3.60
C ARG A 638 4.28 -5.07 -2.39
N SER A 639 5.47 -5.64 -2.59
CA SER A 639 6.26 -6.27 -1.54
C SER A 639 7.14 -5.26 -0.79
N THR A 640 7.77 -4.32 -1.51
CA THR A 640 8.71 -3.37 -0.92
C THR A 640 8.07 -2.01 -0.59
N GLY A 641 6.97 -1.67 -1.27
CA GLY A 641 6.34 -0.35 -1.21
C GLY A 641 7.10 0.76 -1.94
N LEU A 642 8.12 0.40 -2.74
CA LEU A 642 8.94 1.32 -3.53
C LEU A 642 8.39 1.47 -4.95
N ALA A 643 8.57 2.63 -5.58
CA ALA A 643 8.21 2.80 -6.98
C ALA A 643 9.07 1.91 -7.90
N TYR A 644 8.42 1.29 -8.88
CA TYR A 644 9.10 0.63 -10.00
C TYR A 644 9.87 1.64 -10.85
N GLY A 645 10.87 1.17 -11.59
CA GLY A 645 11.59 1.99 -12.56
C GLY A 645 10.65 2.44 -13.69
N ALA A 646 9.83 1.52 -14.19
CA ALA A 646 8.83 1.78 -15.22
C ALA A 646 7.66 0.79 -15.12
N VAL A 647 6.48 1.24 -15.49
CA VAL A 647 5.28 0.41 -15.67
C VAL A 647 4.66 0.72 -17.02
N SER A 648 3.79 -0.17 -17.51
CA SER A 648 2.99 0.11 -18.69
C SER A 648 1.79 0.99 -18.34
N ARG A 649 1.17 1.63 -19.35
CA ARG A 649 -0.12 2.32 -19.21
C ARG A 649 -1.23 1.45 -18.59
N SER A 650 -1.12 0.13 -18.70
CA SER A 650 -2.03 -0.86 -18.10
C SER A 650 -1.57 -1.40 -16.73
N ALA A 651 -0.63 -0.72 -16.06
CA ALA A 651 -0.10 -1.04 -14.74
C ALA A 651 0.69 -2.37 -14.64
N LEU A 652 1.20 -2.90 -15.76
CA LEU A 652 2.15 -4.02 -15.74
C LEU A 652 3.57 -3.50 -15.47
N PRO A 653 4.32 -4.02 -14.49
CA PRO A 653 5.72 -3.64 -14.27
C PRO A 653 6.60 -3.97 -15.48
N LEU A 654 7.40 -3.00 -15.92
CA LEU A 654 8.33 -3.12 -17.06
C LEU A 654 9.80 -3.07 -16.60
N ASP A 655 10.13 -2.16 -15.68
CA ASP A 655 11.41 -2.16 -14.97
C ASP A 655 11.18 -2.38 -13.46
N LEU A 656 11.62 -3.55 -13.01
CA LEU A 656 11.45 -4.06 -11.66
C LEU A 656 12.43 -3.45 -10.66
N ILE A 657 13.43 -2.69 -11.11
CA ILE A 657 14.40 -2.04 -10.23
C ILE A 657 13.83 -0.75 -9.66
N SER A 658 13.73 -0.70 -8.34
CA SER A 658 13.41 0.53 -7.62
C SER A 658 14.66 1.36 -7.42
N ARG A 659 14.63 2.60 -7.95
CA ARG A 659 15.67 3.61 -7.75
C ARG A 659 15.36 4.52 -6.56
N SER A 660 16.33 5.27 -6.03
CA SER A 660 16.04 6.17 -4.90
C SER A 660 15.39 7.50 -5.31
N TRP A 661 15.68 8.00 -6.51
CA TRP A 661 15.12 9.28 -6.99
C TRP A 661 13.58 9.31 -7.09
N PRO A 662 12.85 8.28 -7.57
CA PRO A 662 11.39 8.32 -7.61
C PRO A 662 10.78 8.46 -6.21
N GLN A 663 11.49 7.95 -5.19
CA GLN A 663 11.01 8.00 -3.81
C GLN A 663 11.20 9.40 -3.22
N ALA A 664 12.29 10.07 -3.58
CA ALA A 664 12.51 11.48 -3.27
C ALA A 664 11.46 12.37 -3.97
N GLU A 665 11.16 12.10 -5.24
CA GLU A 665 10.10 12.80 -5.97
C GLU A 665 8.71 12.56 -5.38
N ALA A 666 8.42 11.35 -4.88
CA ALA A 666 7.17 11.06 -4.15
C ALA A 666 7.02 11.93 -2.90
N ILE A 667 8.11 12.19 -2.16
CA ILE A 667 8.11 13.10 -1.00
C ILE A 667 7.80 14.53 -1.45
N LYS A 668 8.49 15.04 -2.48
CA LYS A 668 8.25 16.39 -3.05
C LYS A 668 6.79 16.54 -3.49
N ALA A 669 6.24 15.55 -4.18
CA ALA A 669 4.87 15.56 -4.66
C ALA A 669 3.84 15.58 -3.52
N ALA A 670 4.05 14.75 -2.49
CA ALA A 670 3.18 14.71 -1.32
C ALA A 670 3.20 16.05 -0.55
N ILE A 671 4.39 16.64 -0.38
CA ILE A 671 4.56 17.97 0.24
C ILE A 671 3.83 19.05 -0.56
N ALA A 672 4.01 19.06 -1.89
CA ALA A 672 3.38 20.03 -2.77
C ALA A 672 1.85 19.91 -2.74
N LEU A 673 1.31 18.69 -2.76
CA LEU A 673 -0.13 18.46 -2.76
C LEU A 673 -0.79 18.73 -1.41
N GLU A 674 -0.05 18.72 -0.30
CA GLU A 674 -0.59 19.04 1.03
C GLU A 674 -1.14 20.48 1.05
N GLY A 675 -2.38 20.64 1.52
CA GLY A 675 -3.04 21.95 1.60
C GLY A 675 -3.66 22.45 0.29
N THR A 676 -3.61 21.68 -0.81
CA THR A 676 -4.23 22.04 -2.10
C THR A 676 -5.67 21.50 -2.28
N GLY A 677 -6.36 21.19 -1.17
CA GLY A 677 -7.63 20.43 -1.14
C GLY A 677 -7.41 18.92 -1.03
N GLY A 678 -8.45 18.08 -0.98
CA GLY A 678 -8.28 16.62 -0.89
C GLY A 678 -7.81 16.09 0.48
N PRO A 679 -7.30 14.83 0.57
CA PRO A 679 -6.93 14.20 1.84
C PRO A 679 -5.73 14.88 2.51
N ASP A 680 -5.63 14.76 3.84
CA ASP A 680 -4.43 15.16 4.59
C ASP A 680 -3.26 14.25 4.23
N LEU A 681 -2.22 14.81 3.63
CA LEU A 681 -1.04 14.08 3.19
C LEU A 681 0.08 14.08 4.23
N LYS A 682 -0.08 14.68 5.41
CA LYS A 682 0.98 14.65 6.43
C LYS A 682 1.42 13.24 6.82
N PRO A 683 0.52 12.27 7.06
CA PRO A 683 0.93 10.88 7.35
C PRO A 683 1.63 10.23 6.16
N GLU A 684 1.20 10.54 4.94
CA GLU A 684 1.80 10.05 3.70
C GLU A 684 3.22 10.60 3.53
N ILE A 685 3.46 11.89 3.77
CA ILE A 685 4.79 12.51 3.74
C ILE A 685 5.73 11.78 4.70
N GLU A 686 5.29 11.57 5.94
CA GLU A 686 6.07 10.86 6.96
C GLU A 686 6.35 9.40 6.58
N ALA A 687 5.38 8.71 5.98
CA ALA A 687 5.56 7.34 5.50
C ALA A 687 6.56 7.26 4.34
N ARG A 688 6.52 8.22 3.40
CA ARG A 688 7.45 8.28 2.26
C ARG A 688 8.87 8.58 2.71
N VAL A 689 9.05 9.50 3.67
CA VAL A 689 10.37 9.74 4.30
C VAL A 689 10.85 8.46 5.00
N ALA A 690 10.00 7.80 5.78
CA ALA A 690 10.35 6.55 6.44
C ALA A 690 10.79 5.46 5.45
N HIS A 691 10.10 5.31 4.32
CA HIS A 691 10.44 4.34 3.29
C HIS A 691 11.77 4.67 2.59
N LEU A 692 12.00 5.95 2.25
CA LEU A 692 13.28 6.38 1.71
C LEU A 692 14.42 6.04 2.67
N PHE A 693 14.24 6.32 3.97
CA PHE A 693 15.26 6.03 4.97
C PHE A 693 15.50 4.53 5.14
N ARG A 694 14.43 3.76 5.37
CA ARG A 694 14.49 2.31 5.57
C ARG A 694 15.20 1.57 4.44
N TRP A 695 14.94 1.94 3.20
CA TRP A 695 15.39 1.18 2.04
C TRP A 695 16.67 1.73 1.43
N HIS A 696 16.79 3.06 1.33
CA HIS A 696 17.86 3.68 0.56
C HIS A 696 18.94 4.34 1.42
N ILE A 697 18.65 4.81 2.63
CA ILE A 697 19.62 5.58 3.43
C ILE A 697 20.21 4.75 4.58
N ASP A 698 19.38 4.24 5.49
CA ASP A 698 19.86 3.54 6.70
C ASP A 698 20.65 2.24 6.41
N PRO A 699 20.37 1.49 5.33
CA PRO A 699 21.21 0.33 4.96
C PRO A 699 22.56 0.71 4.32
N ALA A 700 22.75 1.97 3.92
CA ALA A 700 23.98 2.42 3.29
C ALA A 700 25.03 2.86 4.33
N PRO A 701 26.32 2.90 3.96
CA PRO A 701 27.34 3.58 4.76
C PRO A 701 26.94 5.04 5.05
N LEU A 702 27.47 5.59 6.15
CA LEU A 702 27.16 6.95 6.59
C LEU A 702 27.39 7.98 5.47
N GLY A 703 26.42 8.88 5.28
CA GLY A 703 26.44 9.92 4.24
C GLY A 703 26.22 9.42 2.80
N MET A 704 25.86 8.14 2.63
CA MET A 704 25.59 7.53 1.32
C MET A 704 24.15 7.02 1.20
N TRP A 705 23.85 6.41 0.06
CA TRP A 705 22.59 5.74 -0.22
C TRP A 705 22.77 4.53 -1.12
N ILE A 706 21.83 3.59 -1.03
CA ILE A 706 21.63 2.52 -2.00
C ILE A 706 20.73 3.07 -3.11
N ASP A 707 21.22 3.20 -4.34
CA ASP A 707 20.34 3.64 -5.45
C ASP A 707 19.40 2.52 -5.90
N ARG A 708 19.89 1.29 -6.07
CA ARG A 708 19.17 0.22 -6.79
C ARG A 708 18.77 -0.94 -5.87
N ILE A 709 17.47 -1.21 -5.83
CA ILE A 709 16.85 -2.30 -5.05
C ILE A 709 15.99 -3.14 -6.01
N ASP A 710 16.13 -4.47 -5.94
CA ASP A 710 15.35 -5.37 -6.77
C ASP A 710 13.91 -5.58 -6.25
N GLU A 711 13.10 -6.30 -7.02
CA GLU A 711 11.68 -6.50 -6.69
C GLU A 711 11.44 -7.23 -5.36
N LYS A 712 12.46 -7.90 -4.80
CA LYS A 712 12.40 -8.68 -3.56
C LYS A 712 13.02 -7.90 -2.38
N GLY A 713 13.35 -6.62 -2.58
CA GLY A 713 13.97 -5.79 -1.56
C GLY A 713 15.48 -6.03 -1.38
N ARG A 714 16.16 -6.69 -2.33
CA ARG A 714 17.60 -6.94 -2.23
C ARG A 714 18.38 -5.78 -2.83
N VAL A 715 19.46 -5.41 -2.16
CA VAL A 715 20.40 -4.41 -2.67
C VAL A 715 21.15 -4.98 -3.87
N VAL A 716 21.05 -4.30 -5.01
CA VAL A 716 21.80 -4.64 -6.24
C VAL A 716 22.71 -3.50 -6.71
N ALA A 717 22.76 -2.40 -5.94
CA ALA A 717 23.70 -1.32 -6.17
C ALA A 717 25.15 -1.76 -5.88
N THR A 718 26.07 -1.33 -6.73
CA THR A 718 27.51 -1.58 -6.59
C THR A 718 28.31 -0.29 -6.33
N GLU A 719 27.64 0.86 -6.39
CA GLU A 719 28.23 2.19 -6.28
C GLU A 719 27.16 3.20 -5.85
N VAL A 720 27.61 4.40 -5.48
CA VAL A 720 26.76 5.51 -5.06
C VAL A 720 26.81 6.62 -6.13
N PRO A 721 25.80 6.71 -7.02
CA PRO A 721 25.84 7.61 -8.18
C PRO A 721 25.53 9.05 -7.81
N ALA A 722 26.43 9.99 -8.11
CA ALA A 722 26.31 11.42 -7.81
C ALA A 722 25.07 12.09 -8.43
N SER A 723 24.54 11.52 -9.52
CA SER A 723 23.33 12.02 -10.20
C SER A 723 22.07 12.00 -9.32
N ILE A 724 22.08 11.24 -8.23
CA ILE A 724 20.97 11.10 -7.27
C ILE A 724 21.00 12.16 -6.18
N PHE A 725 22.18 12.68 -5.84
CA PHE A 725 22.40 13.59 -4.73
C PHE A 725 21.42 14.78 -4.73
N TYR A 726 21.20 15.35 -5.91
CA TYR A 726 20.20 16.39 -6.19
C TYR A 726 18.82 16.05 -5.64
N HIS A 727 18.26 14.89 -6.00
CA HIS A 727 16.88 14.53 -5.63
C HIS A 727 16.74 14.37 -4.11
N LEU A 728 17.71 13.71 -3.48
CA LEU A 728 17.72 13.49 -2.03
C LEU A 728 17.83 14.80 -1.25
N VAL A 729 18.79 15.66 -1.62
CA VAL A 729 18.99 16.96 -0.98
C VAL A 729 17.73 17.81 -1.14
N THR A 730 17.18 17.93 -2.35
CA THR A 730 15.98 18.74 -2.61
C THR A 730 14.78 18.27 -1.81
N ALA A 731 14.46 16.97 -1.87
CA ALA A 731 13.28 16.42 -1.21
C ALA A 731 13.35 16.53 0.32
N LEU A 732 14.50 16.19 0.89
CA LEU A 732 14.68 16.19 2.34
C LEU A 732 14.82 17.59 2.92
N MET A 733 15.39 18.53 2.17
CA MET A 733 15.37 19.95 2.53
C MET A 733 13.93 20.51 2.51
N GLN A 734 13.13 20.21 1.50
CA GLN A 734 11.71 20.59 1.47
C GLN A 734 10.91 19.97 2.62
N TYR A 735 11.24 18.75 3.03
CA TYR A 735 10.66 18.12 4.21
C TYR A 735 11.01 18.89 5.50
N LEU A 736 12.26 19.34 5.65
CA LEU A 736 12.64 20.22 6.76
C LEU A 736 11.91 21.57 6.70
N ASP A 737 11.74 22.18 5.53
CA ASP A 737 10.96 23.42 5.41
C ASP A 737 9.49 23.18 5.83
N LYS A 738 8.89 22.08 5.38
CA LYS A 738 7.47 21.76 5.62
C LYS A 738 7.14 21.43 7.08
N THR A 739 8.10 20.87 7.82
CA THR A 739 7.91 20.38 9.19
C THR A 739 8.47 21.32 10.25
N GLU A 740 8.84 22.55 9.87
CA GLU A 740 9.33 23.55 10.81
C GLU A 740 8.28 23.87 11.88
N GLY A 741 8.69 23.86 13.16
CA GLY A 741 7.80 24.11 14.31
C GLY A 741 6.84 22.96 14.70
N ALA A 742 6.83 21.83 13.98
CA ALA A 742 5.90 20.72 14.24
C ALA A 742 6.24 19.85 15.47
N VAL A 743 7.39 20.07 16.11
CA VAL A 743 7.75 19.40 17.37
C VAL A 743 7.11 20.14 18.55
N ILE A 744 5.87 19.76 18.90
CA ILE A 744 5.31 20.10 20.22
C ILE A 744 6.00 19.17 21.22
N PHE A 745 6.94 19.72 22.01
CA PHE A 745 7.46 19.03 23.17
C PHE A 745 6.32 18.74 24.13
N TYR A 746 5.85 17.49 24.19
CA TYR A 746 5.23 17.00 25.41
C TYR A 746 6.35 16.97 26.46
N GLN A 747 6.40 17.99 27.32
CA GLN A 747 7.10 17.87 28.59
C GLN A 747 6.47 16.67 29.30
N LEU A 748 7.23 15.58 29.42
CA LEU A 748 6.93 14.54 30.41
C LEU A 748 6.73 15.26 31.75
N PRO A 749 5.66 14.95 32.51
CA PRO A 749 5.50 15.53 33.84
C PRO A 749 6.78 15.26 34.63
N ALA A 750 7.39 16.33 35.14
CA ALA A 750 8.57 16.24 35.97
C ALA A 750 8.34 15.17 37.03
N CYS A 751 9.23 14.18 37.10
CA CYS A 751 9.20 13.17 38.14
C CYS A 751 9.59 13.82 39.47
N SER A 752 8.68 14.60 40.05
CA SER A 752 8.74 15.07 41.43
C SER A 752 7.99 14.08 42.31
N GLN A 753 8.59 12.92 42.54
CA GLN A 753 8.36 12.16 43.75
C GLN A 753 9.72 11.83 44.36
N SER A 754 10.17 12.77 45.20
CA SER A 754 11.15 12.51 46.24
C SER A 754 10.67 11.33 47.09
N ILE A 755 11.38 10.20 46.97
CA ILE A 755 11.31 9.10 47.93
C ILE A 755 11.76 9.67 49.29
N PRO A 756 10.97 9.57 50.38
CA PRO A 756 11.45 9.96 51.69
C PRO A 756 12.57 9.01 52.13
N ALA A 757 13.75 9.56 52.37
CA ALA A 757 14.85 8.83 52.98
C ALA A 757 14.43 8.35 54.37
N ALA A 758 14.60 7.06 54.65
CA ALA A 758 14.44 6.51 55.98
C ALA A 758 15.51 7.11 56.92
N GLU A 759 15.07 7.74 58.00
CA GLU A 759 15.95 8.20 59.08
C GLU A 759 16.60 7.00 59.81
N PRO A 760 17.93 7.03 60.05
CA PRO A 760 18.59 6.06 60.90
C PRO A 760 18.47 6.46 62.37
N ALA A 761 18.08 5.49 63.21
CA ALA A 761 18.07 5.65 64.66
C ALA A 761 19.49 5.88 65.21
N ALA A 762 19.61 6.92 66.04
CA ALA A 762 20.74 7.30 66.88
C ALA A 762 21.16 6.14 67.86
N ALA A 763 22.34 6.03 68.47
CA ALA A 763 23.53 6.88 68.59
C ALA A 763 24.66 6.10 69.33
N PHE A 764 25.85 6.73 69.35
CA PHE A 764 26.94 6.66 70.35
C PHE A 764 28.03 5.56 70.30
N SER A 765 29.24 6.05 70.00
CA SER A 765 30.48 5.93 70.79
C SER A 765 31.34 4.67 70.71
N LYS A 766 32.54 4.86 70.12
CA LYS A 766 33.92 4.49 70.58
C LYS A 766 34.79 4.24 69.34
N ALA A 767 36.05 4.64 69.22
CA ALA A 767 37.00 5.45 69.97
C ALA A 767 38.24 5.56 69.04
N THR A 768 38.97 6.68 69.10
CA THR A 768 40.45 6.83 68.95
C THR A 768 41.23 5.82 68.09
N ALA A 769 42.04 6.22 67.11
CA ALA A 769 43.17 7.15 67.20
C ALA A 769 43.59 7.61 65.79
#